data_AF-G0N107-F1
#
_entry.id   AF-G0N107-F1
#
_cell.length_a   1.000
_cell.length_b   1.000
_cell.length_c   1.000
_cell.angle_alpha   90.00
_cell.angle_beta   90.00
_cell.angle_gamma   90.00
#
_symmetry.space_group_name_H-M   'P 1'
#
loop_
_entity.id
_entity.type
_entity.pdbx_description
1 polymer ?
#
loop_
_entity_poly.entity_id
_entity_poly.type
_entity_poly.pdbx_seq_one_letter_code
_entity_poly.pdbx_strand_id
1 'polypeptide(L)'
;MRNFGTAFKLDLMVSESLDMMLDKFEVDKSLITIIPEFEFEYTRNSHLKYGLGPVHYVDRDGCRVVTPGQAMYTVFQNVVCGTNWNLNYCSQHSNCRSDCRNTILNVMQKCLKTEIAMVPLDTVMKSVNEIKALCHLHNKPDLQNLDCFYEDKGPDDSVAIDKYMKAIEMYGLYPPRLLMEHREKNLVLPTFLVRALMMCGWMQSFFKSDCPNLRRVVFDELLSLLPDGTRDSLEPSMREITFTPYSHNEIFQLSSNTIPVTTKLAADRERRNQKLLEKKKQKSKNKEQPSKVVEEKKSFGIPKDKSVFKFVKSWKDHSEDTDLTVEVGLVQVGRDVYASNHAIIKNEPQNTDGMNYFYTSKSDYLKNAKIIISLDCLRNQTVASHFFNIVVRAIKTTTGNYVLCNEVLEVIPLLMEKQKIPLNVYETKLRSYREKWNSGNSEVLNSVGVSFFKAILDDLNVDRSLITIIPDSHHYLSHTKIINREVPFLFTMINWNQRIMCKEQAIFYIFHSVVCGVNWKTKSCKKNKSVVDNFKQKYFEETGKYENMSKGTFVTQKLVEKSITLLLSHEVFKDKIAHRTSDFYFADLPLAVLVPRSDYLKKCDIYALPVFDNIEHLKIVPVALVRTWIYVGWVQNFYPIEMFKSKRIVVTELQYMWNAHERESSLGHFMTLVKSSAIDREEEEQERELAKMRKLMSQTSVLNKVQKISRPSETPQEPTTSSETPPEPQPTELPGTPPPESSNPTPTITKTAKKKIAKQPKPCQKCTENGVALLNAREELRKIEITAKSNEKRAKRTEKAEQDLKNTEMEMEALEKEIDDLRIGLKAFDGQEEVAKASKSKTRKDLENLEWQIELEEDKIVKDRRRNTMLVKKFNDTQEELVIMESERDAGAQGRRPPRTVSSEGPSTYHVPFVPSLPTTDDPELARNPKWVLEQWRQMRTDFENDDEVQNEKEMIENFIAIVEDLGTKQLAEYELCQFEGTSRIYLKHIDLNILKIEKTGDISNLSPLAKYPCLSMEFSIEHDKLMGEN
;
A
#
# COMPACT_ATOMS: atom_id res chain seq x y z
N MET A 1 -40.50 35.10 -9.10
CA MET A 1 -40.88 34.69 -10.47
C MET A 1 -41.32 33.22 -10.44
N ARG A 2 -42.61 32.92 -10.65
CA ARG A 2 -43.12 31.55 -10.86
C ARG A 2 -43.88 31.57 -12.19
N ASN A 3 -43.25 31.17 -13.29
CA ASN A 3 -43.86 30.81 -14.60
C ASN A 3 -42.78 30.55 -15.68
N PHE A 4 -41.82 29.65 -15.42
CA PHE A 4 -40.96 29.07 -16.45
C PHE A 4 -41.00 27.55 -16.30
N GLY A 5 -41.99 26.94 -16.96
CA GLY A 5 -42.43 25.56 -16.75
C GLY A 5 -42.62 24.77 -18.05
N THR A 6 -41.67 24.90 -18.97
CA THR A 6 -41.57 24.10 -20.20
C THR A 6 -40.10 23.75 -20.44
N ALA A 7 -39.84 22.58 -21.01
CA ALA A 7 -38.48 22.04 -21.14
C ALA A 7 -37.62 22.85 -22.13
N PHE A 8 -36.71 23.65 -21.58
CA PHE A 8 -35.48 24.01 -22.29
C PHE A 8 -34.59 22.76 -22.35
N LYS A 9 -34.01 22.49 -23.53
CA LYS A 9 -32.78 21.69 -23.59
C LYS A 9 -31.63 22.51 -23.00
N LEU A 10 -30.51 21.86 -22.67
CA LEU A 10 -29.25 22.58 -22.40
C LEU A 10 -28.68 23.11 -23.73
N ASP A 11 -29.30 24.17 -24.23
CA ASP A 11 -28.80 24.98 -25.33
C ASP A 11 -27.82 26.00 -24.74
N LEU A 12 -26.53 25.87 -25.08
CA LEU A 12 -25.48 26.77 -24.56
C LEU A 12 -25.63 28.19 -25.10
N MET A 13 -25.47 29.18 -24.24
CA MET A 13 -25.40 30.60 -24.62
C MET A 13 -23.96 31.12 -24.52
N VAL A 14 -23.44 31.63 -25.64
CA VAL A 14 -22.11 32.30 -25.71
C VAL A 14 -22.16 33.63 -24.95
N SER A 15 -21.04 34.07 -24.37
CA SER A 15 -20.98 35.33 -23.60
C SER A 15 -21.47 36.54 -24.39
N GLU A 16 -21.12 36.66 -25.68
CA GLU A 16 -21.61 37.73 -26.56
C GLU A 16 -23.14 37.76 -26.66
N SER A 17 -23.78 36.59 -26.71
CA SER A 17 -25.25 36.46 -26.70
C SER A 17 -25.87 36.79 -25.34
N LEU A 18 -25.15 36.54 -24.24
CA LEU A 18 -25.55 36.99 -22.90
C LEU A 18 -25.44 38.52 -22.81
N ASP A 19 -24.32 39.11 -23.23
CA ASP A 19 -24.12 40.57 -23.28
C ASP A 19 -25.22 41.26 -24.08
N MET A 20 -25.46 40.81 -25.32
CA MET A 20 -26.56 41.31 -26.16
C MET A 20 -27.94 41.14 -25.52
N MET A 21 -28.15 40.11 -24.70
CA MET A 21 -29.40 39.89 -23.98
C MET A 21 -29.54 40.88 -22.80
N LEU A 22 -28.47 41.08 -22.03
CA LEU A 22 -28.45 42.02 -20.90
C LEU A 22 -28.62 43.47 -21.38
N ASP A 23 -27.93 43.87 -22.44
CA ASP A 23 -28.08 45.19 -23.08
C ASP A 23 -29.51 45.40 -23.60
N LYS A 24 -30.09 44.38 -24.26
CA LYS A 24 -31.47 44.42 -24.79
C LYS A 24 -32.55 44.54 -23.71
N PHE A 25 -32.28 44.09 -22.48
CA PHE A 25 -33.20 44.19 -21.34
C PHE A 25 -32.81 45.29 -20.33
N GLU A 26 -31.88 46.18 -20.71
CA GLU A 26 -31.39 47.30 -19.87
C GLU A 26 -30.89 46.85 -18.48
N VAL A 27 -30.32 45.64 -18.41
CA VAL A 27 -29.86 45.04 -17.15
C VAL A 27 -28.47 45.57 -16.80
N ASP A 28 -28.32 46.15 -15.62
CA ASP A 28 -27.03 46.55 -15.08
C ASP A 28 -26.10 45.33 -14.90
N LYS A 29 -25.11 45.23 -15.79
CA LYS A 29 -24.13 44.14 -15.84
C LYS A 29 -23.26 44.08 -14.58
N SER A 30 -23.14 45.16 -13.80
CA SER A 30 -22.40 45.15 -12.52
C SER A 30 -23.06 44.31 -11.43
N LEU A 31 -24.35 43.98 -11.60
CA LEU A 31 -25.11 43.10 -10.71
C LEU A 31 -24.89 41.61 -11.01
N ILE A 32 -24.14 41.26 -12.06
CA ILE A 32 -23.96 39.88 -12.55
C ILE A 32 -22.48 39.52 -12.62
N THR A 33 -22.01 38.76 -11.62
CA THR A 33 -20.67 38.15 -11.66
C THR A 33 -20.72 36.83 -12.43
N ILE A 34 -20.16 36.81 -13.65
CA ILE A 34 -19.87 35.56 -14.35
C ILE A 34 -18.64 34.91 -13.69
N ILE A 35 -18.76 33.64 -13.32
CA ILE A 35 -17.66 32.82 -12.76
C ILE A 35 -17.42 31.59 -13.65
N PRO A 36 -16.19 31.03 -13.67
CA PRO A 36 -15.94 29.73 -14.29
C PRO A 36 -16.82 28.64 -13.68
N GLU A 37 -17.20 27.64 -14.48
CA GLU A 37 -17.91 26.46 -13.98
C GLU A 37 -16.93 25.57 -13.22
N PHE A 38 -17.28 25.19 -11.99
CA PHE A 38 -16.39 24.53 -11.05
C PHE A 38 -16.01 23.11 -11.49
N GLU A 39 -16.96 22.31 -11.97
CA GLU A 39 -16.69 20.93 -12.36
C GLU A 39 -15.87 20.88 -13.66
N PHE A 40 -16.16 21.77 -14.61
CA PHE A 40 -15.30 21.98 -15.78
C PHE A 40 -13.87 22.32 -15.39
N GLU A 41 -13.64 23.33 -14.55
CA GLU A 41 -12.28 23.69 -14.15
C GLU A 41 -11.60 22.59 -13.31
N TYR A 42 -12.33 21.91 -12.42
CA TYR A 42 -11.79 20.79 -11.64
C TYR A 42 -11.37 19.62 -12.55
N THR A 43 -12.20 19.26 -13.54
CA THR A 43 -11.92 18.17 -14.47
C THR A 43 -10.88 18.54 -15.51
N ARG A 44 -10.83 19.80 -15.97
CA ARG A 44 -9.78 20.39 -16.82
C ARG A 44 -8.41 20.32 -16.14
N ASN A 45 -8.33 20.76 -14.89
CA ASN A 45 -7.09 20.69 -14.12
C ASN A 45 -6.68 19.24 -13.77
N SER A 46 -7.65 18.35 -13.57
CA SER A 46 -7.38 16.91 -13.42
C SER A 46 -6.83 16.29 -14.71
N HIS A 47 -7.39 16.64 -15.88
CA HIS A 47 -6.90 16.20 -17.19
C HIS A 47 -5.48 16.71 -17.47
N LEU A 48 -5.21 18.00 -17.20
CA LEU A 48 -3.88 18.59 -17.27
C LEU A 48 -2.88 17.87 -16.36
N LYS A 49 -3.31 17.48 -15.15
CA LYS A 49 -2.47 16.82 -14.16
C LYS A 49 -2.11 15.39 -14.55
N TYR A 50 -3.09 14.55 -14.87
CA TYR A 50 -2.89 13.11 -15.09
C TYR A 50 -2.75 12.71 -16.57
N GLY A 51 -3.02 13.62 -17.51
CA GLY A 51 -3.01 13.33 -18.94
C GLY A 51 -4.19 12.47 -19.42
N LEU A 52 -5.16 12.18 -18.55
CA LEU A 52 -6.31 11.31 -18.79
C LEU A 52 -7.58 11.85 -18.11
N GLY A 53 -8.73 11.37 -18.59
CA GLY A 53 -10.05 11.62 -18.01
C GLY A 53 -10.87 12.64 -18.82
N PRO A 54 -12.21 12.48 -18.93
CA PRO A 54 -13.05 13.40 -19.67
C PRO A 54 -13.25 14.72 -18.91
N VAL A 55 -12.92 15.84 -19.55
CA VAL A 55 -13.27 17.18 -19.07
C VAL A 55 -14.76 17.40 -19.32
N HIS A 56 -15.52 17.70 -18.27
CA HIS A 56 -16.98 17.68 -18.31
C HIS A 56 -17.62 18.65 -17.33
N TYR A 57 -18.88 18.95 -17.58
CA TYR A 57 -19.76 19.78 -16.76
C TYR A 57 -20.75 18.88 -16.02
N VAL A 58 -21.34 19.40 -14.94
CA VAL A 58 -22.54 18.83 -14.33
C VAL A 58 -23.74 19.69 -14.68
N ASP A 59 -24.79 19.07 -15.22
CA ASP A 59 -26.06 19.74 -15.50
C ASP A 59 -26.93 19.92 -14.25
N ARG A 60 -28.06 20.61 -14.43
CA ARG A 60 -29.00 20.93 -13.35
C ARG A 60 -29.55 19.70 -12.61
N ASP A 61 -29.63 18.55 -13.29
CA ASP A 61 -30.17 17.31 -12.73
C ASP A 61 -29.06 16.41 -12.13
N GLY A 62 -27.82 16.92 -12.05
CA GLY A 62 -26.66 16.21 -11.51
C GLY A 62 -26.01 15.26 -12.52
N CYS A 63 -26.39 15.32 -13.80
CA CYS A 63 -25.83 14.45 -14.83
C CYS A 63 -24.56 15.05 -15.45
N ARG A 64 -23.58 14.19 -15.69
CA ARG A 64 -22.29 14.58 -16.31
C ARG A 64 -22.48 14.73 -17.82
N VAL A 65 -22.14 15.90 -18.34
CA VAL A 65 -22.33 16.24 -19.76
C VAL A 65 -21.10 16.93 -20.35
N VAL A 66 -20.90 16.77 -21.66
CA VAL A 66 -19.74 17.30 -22.40
C VAL A 66 -20.19 18.03 -23.67
N THR A 67 -19.39 18.98 -24.15
CA THR A 67 -19.62 19.59 -25.47
C THR A 67 -19.48 18.54 -26.58
N PRO A 68 -20.07 18.76 -27.78
CA PRO A 68 -19.86 17.88 -28.93
C PRO A 68 -18.37 17.64 -29.27
N GLY A 69 -17.52 18.65 -29.08
CA GLY A 69 -16.07 18.57 -29.27
C GLY A 69 -15.36 17.77 -28.18
N GLN A 70 -15.60 18.06 -26.89
CA GLN A 70 -15.05 17.29 -25.77
C GLN A 70 -15.54 15.84 -25.77
N ALA A 71 -16.77 15.55 -26.24
CA ALA A 71 -17.23 14.20 -26.50
C ALA A 71 -16.36 13.50 -27.57
N MET A 72 -16.07 14.19 -28.68
CA MET A 72 -15.24 13.66 -29.75
C MET A 72 -13.78 13.44 -29.30
N TYR A 73 -13.21 14.39 -28.57
CA TYR A 73 -11.87 14.32 -27.98
C TYR A 73 -11.76 13.19 -26.94
N THR A 74 -12.78 13.03 -26.07
CA THR A 74 -12.88 11.91 -25.12
C THR A 74 -12.85 10.56 -25.83
N VAL A 75 -13.61 10.40 -26.93
CA VAL A 75 -13.55 9.18 -27.76
C VAL A 75 -12.15 9.01 -28.34
N PHE A 76 -11.57 10.04 -28.95
CA PHE A 76 -10.22 10.00 -29.55
C PHE A 76 -9.17 9.52 -28.54
N GLN A 77 -9.07 10.19 -27.39
CA GLN A 77 -8.10 9.84 -26.35
C GLN A 77 -8.27 8.40 -25.87
N ASN A 78 -9.52 7.94 -25.69
CA ASN A 78 -9.78 6.61 -25.15
C ASN A 78 -9.55 5.45 -26.12
N VAL A 79 -9.63 5.66 -27.44
CA VAL A 79 -9.65 4.56 -28.41
C VAL A 79 -8.63 4.68 -29.54
N VAL A 80 -8.08 5.86 -29.77
CA VAL A 80 -7.04 6.11 -30.79
C VAL A 80 -5.65 6.15 -30.16
N CYS A 81 -5.50 6.80 -29.01
CA CYS A 81 -4.21 6.91 -28.32
C CYS A 81 -3.69 5.56 -27.78
N GLY A 82 -2.41 5.53 -27.41
CA GLY A 82 -1.70 4.32 -27.02
C GLY A 82 -1.65 3.21 -28.08
N THR A 83 -2.02 3.48 -29.33
CA THR A 83 -2.26 2.45 -30.36
C THR A 83 -1.52 2.76 -31.65
N ASN A 84 -0.82 1.77 -32.23
CA ASN A 84 0.01 1.95 -33.42
C ASN A 84 -0.82 1.66 -34.69
N TRP A 85 -1.42 2.70 -35.25
CA TRP A 85 -2.33 2.60 -36.39
C TRP A 85 -1.65 2.24 -37.73
N ASN A 86 -0.32 2.05 -37.76
CA ASN A 86 0.36 1.45 -38.91
C ASN A 86 0.16 -0.07 -38.98
N LEU A 87 -0.04 -0.73 -37.83
CA LEU A 87 -0.15 -2.18 -37.70
C LEU A 87 -1.62 -2.67 -37.79
N ASN A 88 -1.82 -3.94 -38.15
CA ASN A 88 -3.09 -4.63 -37.90
C ASN A 88 -2.84 -5.80 -36.94
N TYR A 89 -3.33 -5.67 -35.70
CA TYR A 89 -3.17 -6.70 -34.66
C TYR A 89 -4.00 -7.97 -34.91
N CYS A 90 -5.02 -7.92 -35.79
CA CYS A 90 -5.86 -9.08 -36.07
C CYS A 90 -5.27 -9.94 -37.20
N SER A 91 -4.80 -11.15 -36.84
CA SER A 91 -4.33 -12.17 -37.79
C SER A 91 -5.45 -12.89 -38.56
N GLN A 92 -6.70 -12.74 -38.14
CA GLN A 92 -7.87 -13.40 -38.73
C GLN A 92 -8.59 -12.53 -39.79
N HIS A 93 -8.56 -11.20 -39.61
CA HIS A 93 -9.31 -10.26 -40.43
C HIS A 93 -8.36 -9.20 -41.03
N SER A 94 -8.10 -9.27 -42.34
CA SER A 94 -7.16 -8.38 -43.04
C SER A 94 -7.50 -6.90 -42.90
N ASN A 95 -8.80 -6.58 -42.84
CA ASN A 95 -9.32 -5.21 -42.86
C ASN A 95 -9.61 -4.66 -41.45
N CYS A 96 -9.42 -5.45 -40.39
CA CYS A 96 -9.90 -5.16 -39.02
C CYS A 96 -9.55 -3.76 -38.50
N ARG A 97 -8.33 -3.28 -38.77
CA ARG A 97 -7.91 -1.90 -38.47
C ARG A 97 -8.81 -0.87 -39.15
N SER A 98 -9.06 -1.02 -40.43
CA SER A 98 -9.87 -0.10 -41.24
C SER A 98 -11.32 -0.10 -40.78
N ASP A 99 -11.87 -1.27 -40.48
CA ASP A 99 -13.25 -1.42 -40.02
C ASP A 99 -13.43 -0.78 -38.62
N CYS A 100 -12.45 -0.98 -37.73
CA CYS A 100 -12.37 -0.31 -36.43
C CYS A 100 -12.26 1.21 -36.56
N ARG A 101 -11.31 1.71 -37.38
CA ARG A 101 -11.15 3.14 -37.68
C ARG A 101 -12.45 3.76 -38.19
N ASN A 102 -13.12 3.12 -39.14
CA ASN A 102 -14.38 3.62 -39.70
C ASN A 102 -15.49 3.65 -38.64
N THR A 103 -15.51 2.69 -37.71
CA THR A 103 -16.46 2.68 -36.58
C THR A 103 -16.20 3.84 -35.62
N ILE A 104 -14.92 4.11 -35.29
CA ILE A 104 -14.50 5.25 -34.48
C ILE A 104 -14.92 6.58 -35.13
N LEU A 105 -14.61 6.76 -36.41
CA LEU A 105 -14.98 7.97 -37.17
C LEU A 105 -16.51 8.17 -37.24
N ASN A 106 -17.29 7.09 -37.38
CA ASN A 106 -18.76 7.17 -37.34
C ASN A 106 -19.30 7.61 -35.97
N VAL A 107 -18.68 7.17 -34.87
CA VAL A 107 -19.06 7.62 -33.50
C VAL A 107 -18.66 9.09 -33.30
N MET A 108 -17.46 9.48 -33.69
CA MET A 108 -17.01 10.88 -33.66
C MET A 108 -17.94 11.81 -34.46
N GLN A 109 -18.29 11.42 -35.69
CA GLN A 109 -19.20 12.18 -36.55
C GLN A 109 -20.64 12.21 -36.00
N LYS A 110 -21.02 11.25 -35.14
CA LYS A 110 -22.30 11.26 -34.40
C LYS A 110 -22.28 12.24 -33.22
N CYS A 111 -21.17 12.34 -32.48
CA CYS A 111 -21.00 13.33 -31.40
C CYS A 111 -21.18 14.76 -31.92
N LEU A 112 -20.66 15.08 -33.11
CA LEU A 112 -20.76 16.42 -33.69
C LEU A 112 -22.16 16.76 -34.27
N LYS A 113 -23.07 15.81 -34.43
CA LYS A 113 -24.41 16.08 -35.02
C LYS A 113 -25.40 16.77 -34.06
N THR A 114 -24.98 17.08 -32.84
CA THR A 114 -25.77 17.78 -31.82
C THR A 114 -25.12 19.12 -31.47
N GLU A 115 -24.78 19.94 -32.47
CA GLU A 115 -23.91 21.13 -32.39
C GLU A 115 -24.24 22.13 -31.27
N ILE A 116 -25.50 22.22 -30.82
CA ILE A 116 -25.97 23.15 -29.78
C ILE A 116 -26.15 22.47 -28.41
N ALA A 117 -26.34 21.15 -28.38
CA ALA A 117 -26.80 20.41 -27.20
C ALA A 117 -25.67 19.58 -26.57
N MET A 118 -25.49 19.75 -25.25
CA MET A 118 -24.57 18.95 -24.45
C MET A 118 -24.87 17.44 -24.57
N VAL A 119 -23.81 16.63 -24.66
CA VAL A 119 -23.89 15.17 -24.80
C VAL A 119 -23.67 14.51 -23.43
N PRO A 120 -24.57 13.63 -22.94
CA PRO A 120 -24.35 12.92 -21.68
C PRO A 120 -23.10 12.04 -21.72
N LEU A 121 -22.18 12.25 -20.78
CA LEU A 121 -20.86 11.60 -20.75
C LEU A 121 -20.97 10.07 -20.72
N ASP A 122 -21.94 9.53 -19.98
CA ASP A 122 -22.17 8.09 -19.89
C ASP A 122 -22.55 7.47 -21.25
N THR A 123 -23.15 8.25 -22.18
CA THR A 123 -23.40 7.82 -23.57
C THR A 123 -22.11 7.76 -24.37
N VAL A 124 -21.21 8.74 -24.18
CA VAL A 124 -19.88 8.76 -24.81
C VAL A 124 -19.04 7.58 -24.32
N MET A 125 -18.99 7.36 -23.01
CA MET A 125 -18.25 6.26 -22.38
C MET A 125 -18.83 4.89 -22.73
N LYS A 126 -20.14 4.77 -22.95
CA LYS A 126 -20.74 3.55 -23.50
C LYS A 126 -20.17 3.23 -24.89
N SER A 127 -20.16 4.19 -25.81
CA SER A 127 -19.61 3.94 -27.15
C SER A 127 -18.09 3.79 -27.18
N VAL A 128 -17.34 4.39 -26.24
CA VAL A 128 -15.93 4.06 -26.00
C VAL A 128 -15.76 2.57 -25.66
N ASN A 129 -16.59 2.03 -24.77
CA ASN A 129 -16.52 0.62 -24.38
C ASN A 129 -16.96 -0.33 -25.50
N GLU A 130 -17.98 0.05 -26.28
CA GLU A 130 -18.40 -0.67 -27.51
C GLU A 130 -17.25 -0.71 -28.54
N ILE A 131 -16.50 0.38 -28.70
CA ILE A 131 -15.31 0.44 -29.57
C ILE A 131 -14.15 -0.40 -29.01
N LYS A 132 -13.84 -0.32 -27.70
CA LYS A 132 -12.75 -1.10 -27.07
C LYS A 132 -12.96 -2.61 -27.18
N ALA A 133 -14.21 -3.08 -27.31
CA ALA A 133 -14.54 -4.47 -27.57
C ALA A 133 -14.31 -4.93 -29.03
N LEU A 134 -14.02 -4.03 -29.98
CA LEU A 134 -13.78 -4.39 -31.38
C LEU A 134 -12.50 -5.21 -31.54
N CYS A 135 -12.56 -6.19 -32.44
CA CYS A 135 -11.52 -7.20 -32.65
C CYS A 135 -10.09 -6.63 -32.85
N HIS A 136 -9.94 -5.46 -33.48
CA HIS A 136 -8.63 -4.82 -33.67
C HIS A 136 -8.01 -4.30 -32.36
N LEU A 137 -8.82 -3.72 -31.46
CA LEU A 137 -8.35 -3.20 -30.18
C LEU A 137 -8.28 -4.29 -29.10
N HIS A 138 -9.21 -5.25 -29.13
CA HIS A 138 -9.21 -6.38 -28.19
C HIS A 138 -8.03 -7.35 -28.40
N ASN A 139 -7.54 -7.52 -29.63
CA ASN A 139 -6.35 -8.35 -29.94
C ASN A 139 -5.04 -7.54 -29.98
N LYS A 140 -5.05 -6.27 -29.57
CA LYS A 140 -3.84 -5.47 -29.37
C LYS A 140 -2.96 -6.15 -28.30
N PRO A 141 -1.66 -6.38 -28.53
CA PRO A 141 -0.77 -6.91 -27.49
C PRO A 141 -0.69 -5.93 -26.33
N ASP A 142 -0.59 -6.45 -25.11
CA ASP A 142 -0.55 -5.62 -23.91
C ASP A 142 0.83 -4.96 -23.77
N LEU A 143 0.89 -3.64 -23.99
CA LEU A 143 2.13 -2.86 -24.06
C LEU A 143 2.50 -2.30 -22.67
N GLN A 144 2.56 -3.18 -21.67
CA GLN A 144 2.64 -2.85 -20.23
C GLN A 144 3.86 -2.01 -19.79
N ASN A 145 4.84 -1.77 -20.66
CA ASN A 145 6.17 -1.27 -20.29
C ASN A 145 6.47 0.19 -20.69
N LEU A 146 5.50 0.93 -21.23
CA LEU A 146 5.66 2.37 -21.41
C LEU A 146 4.33 3.11 -21.26
N ASP A 147 4.21 3.86 -20.18
CA ASP A 147 3.15 4.85 -20.02
C ASP A 147 3.24 5.89 -21.16
N CYS A 148 2.14 6.06 -21.88
CA CYS A 148 2.04 6.89 -23.06
C CYS A 148 1.48 8.30 -22.80
N PHE A 149 1.01 8.55 -21.57
CA PHE A 149 0.58 9.86 -21.07
C PHE A 149 1.44 10.37 -19.90
N TYR A 150 2.30 9.53 -19.31
CA TYR A 150 3.07 9.82 -18.09
C TYR A 150 2.15 10.20 -16.94
N GLU A 151 1.17 9.34 -16.64
CA GLU A 151 0.20 9.44 -15.54
C GLU A 151 0.90 9.58 -14.16
N ASP A 152 2.15 9.10 -14.06
CA ASP A 152 3.05 9.26 -12.91
C ASP A 152 3.48 10.71 -12.63
N LYS A 153 3.24 11.64 -13.56
CA LYS A 153 3.80 13.00 -13.57
C LYS A 153 2.78 14.12 -13.62
N GLY A 154 3.10 15.23 -12.95
CA GLY A 154 2.43 16.51 -13.13
C GLY A 154 2.77 17.18 -14.48
N PRO A 155 2.06 18.25 -14.87
CA PRO A 155 2.21 18.87 -16.19
C PRO A 155 3.60 19.47 -16.41
N ASP A 156 4.18 20.08 -15.37
CA ASP A 156 5.46 20.78 -15.41
C ASP A 156 6.68 19.86 -15.20
N ASP A 157 6.45 18.58 -14.86
CA ASP A 157 7.54 17.62 -14.64
C ASP A 157 8.31 17.34 -15.92
N SER A 158 9.62 17.10 -15.79
CA SER A 158 10.51 16.88 -16.93
C SER A 158 10.48 15.45 -17.48
N VAL A 159 10.33 15.32 -18.79
CA VAL A 159 10.49 14.08 -19.56
C VAL A 159 11.72 14.22 -20.46
N ALA A 160 12.72 13.36 -20.29
CA ALA A 160 13.89 13.32 -21.16
C ALA A 160 13.50 12.92 -22.59
N ILE A 161 14.09 13.58 -23.59
CA ILE A 161 13.75 13.37 -25.01
C ILE A 161 13.90 11.91 -25.45
N ASP A 162 14.89 11.18 -24.92
CA ASP A 162 15.08 9.74 -25.15
C ASP A 162 13.88 8.87 -24.72
N LYS A 163 13.09 9.28 -23.71
CA LYS A 163 11.85 8.57 -23.33
C LYS A 163 10.71 8.87 -24.31
N TYR A 164 10.61 10.12 -24.77
CA TYR A 164 9.63 10.55 -25.76
C TYR A 164 9.86 9.89 -27.13
N MET A 165 11.11 9.86 -27.61
CA MET A 165 11.47 9.21 -28.88
C MET A 165 11.16 7.71 -28.87
N LYS A 166 11.41 7.00 -27.76
CA LYS A 166 11.01 5.59 -27.59
C LYS A 166 9.48 5.39 -27.63
N ALA A 167 8.70 6.34 -27.11
CA ALA A 167 7.24 6.30 -27.21
C ALA A 167 6.77 6.52 -28.66
N ILE A 168 7.35 7.49 -29.37
CA ILE A 168 7.10 7.74 -30.80
C ILE A 168 7.34 6.47 -31.63
N GLU A 169 8.50 5.81 -31.44
CA GLU A 169 8.87 4.59 -32.15
C GLU A 169 7.91 3.43 -31.86
N MET A 170 7.57 3.19 -30.59
CA MET A 170 6.65 2.12 -30.18
C MET A 170 5.24 2.30 -30.77
N TYR A 171 4.70 3.52 -30.72
CA TYR A 171 3.37 3.83 -31.24
C TYR A 171 3.35 4.17 -32.74
N GLY A 172 4.51 4.18 -33.40
CA GLY A 172 4.61 4.44 -34.84
C GLY A 172 4.13 5.83 -35.22
N LEU A 173 4.56 6.84 -34.45
CA LEU A 173 4.26 8.25 -34.70
C LEU A 173 5.44 8.91 -35.45
N TYR A 174 5.25 10.14 -35.91
CA TYR A 174 6.31 10.92 -36.56
C TYR A 174 6.93 11.90 -35.55
N PRO A 175 8.26 11.98 -35.40
CA PRO A 175 8.90 12.93 -34.51
C PRO A 175 8.84 14.36 -35.09
N PRO A 176 8.50 15.39 -34.28
CA PRO A 176 8.53 16.78 -34.72
C PRO A 176 9.92 17.20 -35.23
N ARG A 177 9.99 17.86 -36.39
CA ARG A 177 11.26 18.31 -36.99
C ARG A 177 12.04 19.25 -36.07
N LEU A 178 11.34 20.15 -35.40
CA LEU A 178 11.87 21.08 -34.38
C LEU A 178 12.60 20.35 -33.21
N LEU A 179 12.27 19.09 -32.92
CA LEU A 179 12.94 18.28 -31.88
C LEU A 179 14.04 17.38 -32.46
N MET A 180 14.10 17.20 -33.78
CA MET A 180 15.15 16.43 -34.45
C MET A 180 16.44 17.23 -34.65
N GLU A 181 16.35 18.57 -34.70
CA GLU A 181 17.49 19.49 -34.81
C GLU A 181 18.26 19.68 -33.48
N HIS A 182 17.69 19.24 -32.35
CA HIS A 182 18.27 19.39 -31.00
C HIS A 182 18.47 18.03 -30.30
N ARG A 183 19.17 17.10 -30.95
CA ARG A 183 19.55 15.77 -30.41
C ARG A 183 20.65 15.83 -29.33
N GLU A 184 20.58 16.81 -28.43
CA GLU A 184 21.38 16.82 -27.22
C GLU A 184 20.83 15.79 -26.22
N LYS A 185 21.69 14.89 -25.72
CA LYS A 185 21.31 13.76 -24.85
C LYS A 185 20.72 14.17 -23.49
N ASN A 186 20.71 15.47 -23.19
CA ASN A 186 20.25 16.04 -21.93
C ASN A 186 18.96 16.87 -22.06
N LEU A 187 18.38 16.99 -23.27
CA LEU A 187 17.17 17.78 -23.47
C LEU A 187 15.96 17.15 -22.74
N VAL A 188 15.32 17.94 -21.89
CA VAL A 188 14.08 17.60 -21.18
C VAL A 188 12.94 18.51 -21.63
N LEU A 189 11.75 17.95 -21.74
CA LEU A 189 10.52 18.64 -22.13
C LEU A 189 9.49 18.55 -20.99
N PRO A 190 8.66 19.59 -20.75
CA PRO A 190 7.54 19.50 -19.82
C PRO A 190 6.56 18.39 -20.22
N THR A 191 6.02 17.68 -19.22
CA THR A 191 5.12 16.54 -19.44
C THR A 191 3.85 16.96 -20.19
N PHE A 192 3.29 18.14 -19.94
CA PHE A 192 2.13 18.66 -20.70
C PHE A 192 2.45 18.80 -22.19
N LEU A 193 3.65 19.28 -22.54
CA LEU A 193 4.09 19.44 -23.92
C LEU A 193 4.29 18.07 -24.57
N VAL A 194 4.87 17.10 -23.86
CA VAL A 194 5.03 15.73 -24.38
C VAL A 194 3.67 15.05 -24.60
N ARG A 195 2.72 15.18 -23.66
CA ARG A 195 1.32 14.73 -23.83
C ARG A 195 0.71 15.32 -25.10
N ALA A 196 0.80 16.64 -25.28
CA ALA A 196 0.25 17.35 -26.43
C ALA A 196 0.91 16.91 -27.76
N LEU A 197 2.24 16.75 -27.80
CA LEU A 197 2.97 16.29 -28.98
C LEU A 197 2.65 14.83 -29.34
N MET A 198 2.48 13.95 -28.35
CA MET A 198 2.01 12.57 -28.57
C MET A 198 0.60 12.56 -29.19
N MET A 199 -0.31 13.41 -28.71
CA MET A 199 -1.64 13.56 -29.30
C MET A 199 -1.61 14.11 -30.73
N CYS A 200 -0.75 15.10 -31.02
CA CYS A 200 -0.51 15.56 -32.39
C CYS A 200 -0.07 14.40 -33.31
N GLY A 201 0.86 13.56 -32.85
CA GLY A 201 1.33 12.38 -33.57
C GLY A 201 0.23 11.34 -33.84
N TRP A 202 -0.62 11.04 -32.85
CA TRP A 202 -1.77 10.16 -33.07
C TRP A 202 -2.80 10.78 -34.03
N MET A 203 -3.04 12.09 -33.98
CA MET A 203 -3.94 12.76 -34.93
C MET A 203 -3.41 12.65 -36.36
N GLN A 204 -2.10 12.85 -36.53
CA GLN A 204 -1.42 12.75 -37.83
C GLN A 204 -1.46 11.32 -38.42
N SER A 205 -1.32 10.29 -37.57
CA SER A 205 -1.34 8.87 -37.95
C SER A 205 -2.75 8.31 -38.21
N PHE A 206 -3.74 8.71 -37.39
CA PHE A 206 -5.10 8.18 -37.45
C PHE A 206 -6.00 8.87 -38.49
N PHE A 207 -6.01 10.21 -38.50
CA PHE A 207 -6.76 10.96 -39.51
C PHE A 207 -5.94 10.97 -40.81
N LYS A 208 -6.59 10.66 -41.93
CA LYS A 208 -5.97 10.77 -43.26
C LYS A 208 -6.50 12.05 -43.92
N SER A 209 -6.31 12.20 -45.23
CA SER A 209 -6.90 13.28 -46.02
C SER A 209 -8.43 13.20 -46.15
N ASP A 210 -9.03 12.10 -45.67
CA ASP A 210 -10.47 11.80 -45.73
C ASP A 210 -11.32 12.51 -44.67
N CYS A 211 -10.72 13.04 -43.59
CA CYS A 211 -11.44 13.55 -42.42
C CYS A 211 -10.83 14.84 -41.81
N PRO A 212 -10.66 15.93 -42.60
CA PRO A 212 -10.01 17.16 -42.12
C PRO A 212 -10.78 17.85 -40.99
N ASN A 213 -12.12 17.94 -41.10
CA ASN A 213 -12.96 18.62 -40.10
C ASN A 213 -12.88 17.91 -38.73
N LEU A 214 -12.88 16.58 -38.72
CA LEU A 214 -12.73 15.78 -37.51
C LEU A 214 -11.36 16.00 -36.86
N ARG A 215 -10.27 15.97 -37.64
CA ARG A 215 -8.92 16.28 -37.14
C ARG A 215 -8.88 17.66 -36.49
N ARG A 216 -9.50 18.66 -37.13
CA ARG A 216 -9.56 20.04 -36.62
C ARG A 216 -10.27 20.14 -35.27
N VAL A 217 -11.42 19.48 -35.07
CA VAL A 217 -12.12 19.57 -33.76
C VAL A 217 -11.28 18.97 -32.63
N VAL A 218 -10.63 17.81 -32.84
CA VAL A 218 -9.76 17.22 -31.80
C VAL A 218 -8.53 18.10 -31.52
N PHE A 219 -8.02 18.79 -32.54
CA PHE A 219 -6.90 19.74 -32.39
C PHE A 219 -7.32 21.02 -31.65
N ASP A 220 -8.44 21.64 -32.05
CA ASP A 220 -8.94 22.87 -31.44
C ASP A 220 -9.37 22.62 -29.97
N GLU A 221 -9.82 21.41 -29.62
CA GLU A 221 -10.07 20.97 -28.23
C GLU A 221 -8.77 20.57 -27.47
N LEU A 222 -7.74 20.04 -28.14
CA LEU A 222 -6.42 19.87 -27.48
C LEU A 222 -5.84 21.23 -27.04
N LEU A 223 -6.02 22.26 -27.87
CA LEU A 223 -5.58 23.63 -27.56
C LEU A 223 -6.40 24.30 -26.44
N SER A 224 -7.63 23.86 -26.17
CA SER A 224 -8.43 24.35 -25.04
C SER A 224 -8.01 23.71 -23.70
N LEU A 225 -7.20 22.65 -23.75
CA LEU A 225 -6.72 21.87 -22.60
C LEU A 225 -5.22 22.06 -22.31
N LEU A 226 -4.54 23.00 -22.98
CA LEU A 226 -3.17 23.41 -22.65
C LEU A 226 -3.14 24.35 -21.42
N PRO A 227 -2.00 24.46 -20.70
CA PRO A 227 -1.85 25.44 -19.62
C PRO A 227 -2.05 26.88 -20.12
N ASP A 228 -2.68 27.71 -19.30
CA ASP A 228 -3.00 29.11 -19.65
C ASP A 228 -1.74 29.90 -20.06
N GLY A 229 -1.87 30.73 -21.09
CA GLY A 229 -0.76 31.50 -21.68
C GLY A 229 0.22 30.71 -22.55
N THR A 230 0.19 29.37 -22.57
CA THR A 230 1.08 28.58 -23.45
C THR A 230 0.54 28.45 -24.89
N ARG A 231 -0.79 28.52 -25.04
CA ARG A 231 -1.52 28.25 -26.30
C ARG A 231 -0.94 29.01 -27.49
N ASP A 232 -0.86 30.34 -27.42
CA ASP A 232 -0.51 31.17 -28.58
C ASP A 232 0.95 31.00 -29.03
N SER A 233 1.82 30.53 -28.14
CA SER A 233 3.23 30.22 -28.43
C SER A 233 3.42 28.83 -29.05
N LEU A 234 2.55 27.87 -28.72
CA LEU A 234 2.65 26.46 -29.15
C LEU A 234 1.75 26.11 -30.33
N GLU A 235 0.65 26.83 -30.52
CA GLU A 235 -0.36 26.57 -31.55
C GLU A 235 0.22 26.47 -32.98
N PRO A 236 1.13 27.36 -33.43
CA PRO A 236 1.67 27.28 -34.79
C PRO A 236 2.48 26.00 -35.02
N SER A 237 3.36 25.64 -34.08
CA SER A 237 4.20 24.44 -34.17
C SER A 237 3.38 23.16 -34.04
N MET A 238 2.40 23.12 -33.12
CA MET A 238 1.50 21.98 -32.97
C MET A 238 0.58 21.81 -34.20
N ARG A 239 0.19 22.92 -34.86
CA ARG A 239 -0.57 22.91 -36.11
C ARG A 239 0.28 22.36 -37.26
N GLU A 240 1.54 22.76 -37.39
CA GLU A 240 2.46 22.20 -38.39
C GLU A 240 2.55 20.67 -38.24
N ILE A 241 2.82 20.16 -37.03
CA ILE A 241 2.94 18.72 -36.75
C ILE A 241 1.63 17.98 -37.08
N THR A 242 0.50 18.48 -36.60
CA THR A 242 -0.81 17.81 -36.72
C THR A 242 -1.32 17.72 -38.16
N PHE A 243 -1.04 18.73 -38.99
CA PHE A 243 -1.57 18.83 -40.35
C PHE A 243 -0.56 18.51 -41.46
N THR A 244 0.73 18.31 -41.14
CA THR A 244 1.73 17.79 -42.08
C THR A 244 1.36 16.38 -42.58
N PRO A 245 1.46 16.08 -43.89
CA PRO A 245 1.19 14.74 -44.43
C PRO A 245 2.07 13.65 -43.80
N TYR A 246 1.44 12.57 -43.31
CA TYR A 246 2.14 11.46 -42.66
C TYR A 246 2.86 10.56 -43.68
N SER A 247 4.20 10.54 -43.64
CA SER A 247 5.09 9.79 -44.54
C SER A 247 5.72 8.58 -43.85
N HIS A 248 5.16 7.39 -44.10
CA HIS A 248 5.64 6.14 -43.49
C HIS A 248 7.06 5.73 -43.96
N ASN A 249 7.56 6.28 -45.07
CA ASN A 249 8.89 5.96 -45.61
C ASN A 249 10.04 6.68 -44.87
N GLU A 250 9.79 7.88 -44.32
CA GLU A 250 10.82 8.67 -43.61
C GLU A 250 11.21 8.01 -42.27
N ILE A 251 10.22 7.48 -41.54
CA ILE A 251 10.42 6.81 -40.25
C ILE A 251 11.38 5.60 -40.37
N PHE A 252 11.25 4.83 -41.45
CA PHE A 252 12.07 3.63 -41.68
C PHE A 252 13.51 3.90 -42.16
N GLN A 253 13.83 5.13 -42.59
CA GLN A 253 15.23 5.51 -42.85
C GLN A 253 15.97 5.82 -41.54
N LEU A 254 15.27 6.37 -40.55
CA LEU A 254 15.81 6.73 -39.23
C LEU A 254 16.01 5.53 -38.31
N SER A 255 15.23 4.45 -38.47
CA SER A 255 15.29 3.24 -37.62
C SER A 255 16.39 2.24 -38.02
N SER A 256 17.33 2.60 -38.90
CA SER A 256 18.27 1.68 -39.53
C SER A 256 19.42 1.19 -38.63
N ASN A 257 19.60 1.78 -37.43
CA ASN A 257 20.80 1.61 -36.60
C ASN A 257 20.61 0.91 -35.22
N THR A 258 19.63 0.01 -35.02
CA THR A 258 19.73 -0.99 -33.92
C THR A 258 18.93 -2.30 -34.08
N ILE A 259 19.50 -3.40 -33.57
CA ILE A 259 18.90 -4.72 -33.23
C ILE A 259 18.35 -5.58 -34.41
N PRO A 260 19.14 -6.57 -34.91
CA PRO A 260 18.72 -7.50 -35.98
C PRO A 260 17.78 -8.67 -35.58
N VAL A 261 17.35 -8.76 -34.32
CA VAL A 261 16.75 -9.99 -33.76
C VAL A 261 15.28 -10.17 -34.14
N THR A 262 14.48 -9.09 -34.14
CA THR A 262 13.04 -9.14 -34.43
C THR A 262 12.74 -9.34 -35.92
N THR A 263 13.51 -8.70 -36.80
CA THR A 263 13.36 -8.80 -38.27
C THR A 263 13.64 -10.21 -38.79
N LYS A 264 14.63 -10.92 -38.24
CA LYS A 264 14.92 -12.32 -38.60
C LYS A 264 13.75 -13.25 -38.24
N LEU A 265 13.19 -13.07 -37.05
CA LEU A 265 12.03 -13.84 -36.54
C LEU A 265 10.73 -13.52 -37.30
N ALA A 266 10.54 -12.26 -37.72
CA ALA A 266 9.45 -11.86 -38.60
C ALA A 266 9.59 -12.49 -40.00
N ALA A 267 10.77 -12.37 -40.64
CA ALA A 267 11.02 -12.92 -41.97
C ALA A 267 10.91 -14.45 -42.05
N ASP A 268 11.29 -15.18 -41.00
CA ASP A 268 11.09 -16.63 -40.93
C ASP A 268 9.64 -17.03 -40.62
N ARG A 269 8.86 -16.19 -39.92
CA ARG A 269 7.40 -16.37 -39.82
C ARG A 269 6.72 -16.11 -41.18
N GLU A 270 7.13 -15.07 -41.89
CA GLU A 270 6.70 -14.75 -43.26
C GLU A 270 6.97 -15.93 -44.21
N ARG A 271 8.22 -16.44 -44.24
CA ARG A 271 8.61 -17.62 -45.04
C ARG A 271 7.87 -18.90 -44.63
N ARG A 272 7.61 -19.14 -43.33
CA ARG A 272 6.80 -20.28 -42.87
C ARG A 272 5.35 -20.14 -43.33
N ASN A 273 4.76 -18.95 -43.25
CA ASN A 273 3.39 -18.68 -43.66
C ASN A 273 3.22 -18.81 -45.18
N GLN A 274 4.16 -18.31 -45.98
CA GLN A 274 4.18 -18.48 -47.44
C GLN A 274 4.27 -19.97 -47.81
N LYS A 275 5.22 -20.73 -47.23
CA LYS A 275 5.32 -22.19 -47.44
C LYS A 275 4.08 -22.97 -46.99
N LEU A 276 3.36 -22.49 -45.96
CA LEU A 276 2.07 -23.05 -45.54
C LEU A 276 0.94 -22.72 -46.53
N LEU A 277 0.93 -21.51 -47.10
CA LEU A 277 -0.02 -21.12 -48.14
C LEU A 277 0.19 -21.90 -49.44
N GLU A 278 1.44 -22.13 -49.83
CA GLU A 278 1.81 -22.95 -50.98
C GLU A 278 1.42 -24.41 -50.78
N LYS A 279 1.74 -25.01 -49.62
CA LYS A 279 1.28 -26.38 -49.29
C LYS A 279 -0.25 -26.49 -49.23
N LYS A 280 -0.98 -25.45 -48.84
CA LYS A 280 -2.45 -25.41 -48.93
C LYS A 280 -2.93 -25.32 -50.39
N LYS A 281 -2.34 -24.44 -51.22
CA LYS A 281 -2.67 -24.29 -52.65
C LYS A 281 -2.33 -25.53 -53.49
N GLN A 282 -1.28 -26.27 -53.12
CA GLN A 282 -0.96 -27.57 -53.72
C GLN A 282 -1.96 -28.65 -53.28
N LYS A 283 -2.34 -28.71 -52.00
CA LYS A 283 -3.38 -29.65 -51.52
C LYS A 283 -4.76 -29.36 -52.12
N SER A 284 -5.12 -28.11 -52.38
CA SER A 284 -6.42 -27.77 -53.00
C SER A 284 -6.51 -28.08 -54.49
N LYS A 285 -5.38 -28.27 -55.20
CA LYS A 285 -5.38 -28.69 -56.62
C LYS A 285 -5.59 -30.19 -56.85
N ASN A 286 -5.47 -31.03 -55.81
CA ASN A 286 -5.47 -32.49 -55.95
C ASN A 286 -6.75 -33.17 -55.41
N LYS A 287 -7.89 -32.46 -55.30
CA LYS A 287 -9.19 -33.05 -54.90
C LYS A 287 -10.38 -32.45 -55.65
N GLU A 288 -10.50 -32.78 -56.92
CA GLU A 288 -11.77 -32.75 -57.65
C GLU A 288 -12.12 -34.17 -58.16
N GLN A 289 -12.98 -34.88 -57.44
CA GLN A 289 -14.01 -35.81 -57.95
C GLN A 289 -14.85 -36.40 -56.77
N PRO A 290 -16.09 -36.88 -56.98
CA PRO A 290 -17.13 -36.81 -55.94
C PRO A 290 -17.76 -38.16 -55.46
N SER A 291 -18.35 -38.11 -54.26
CA SER A 291 -19.42 -39.02 -53.74
C SER A 291 -19.01 -40.48 -53.42
N LYS A 292 -19.63 -41.27 -52.52
CA LYS A 292 -20.96 -41.24 -51.85
C LYS A 292 -20.94 -41.77 -50.39
N VAL A 293 -22.00 -41.43 -49.65
CA VAL A 293 -22.81 -42.22 -48.67
C VAL A 293 -22.26 -43.56 -48.13
N VAL A 294 -22.26 -43.73 -46.79
CA VAL A 294 -22.97 -44.79 -46.02
C VAL A 294 -22.88 -44.49 -44.50
N GLU A 295 -23.88 -44.90 -43.73
CA GLU A 295 -23.93 -44.81 -42.25
C GLU A 295 -23.12 -45.91 -41.56
N GLU A 296 -22.67 -45.68 -40.31
CA GLU A 296 -22.93 -46.70 -39.28
C GLU A 296 -23.02 -46.09 -37.87
N LYS A 297 -23.69 -46.81 -36.95
CA LYS A 297 -23.98 -46.39 -35.57
C LYS A 297 -23.15 -47.21 -34.59
N LYS A 298 -22.64 -46.57 -33.54
CA LYS A 298 -22.49 -47.21 -32.21
C LYS A 298 -22.58 -46.17 -31.10
N SER A 299 -23.04 -46.61 -29.93
CA SER A 299 -23.64 -45.74 -28.92
C SER A 299 -23.27 -46.14 -27.49
N PHE A 300 -23.44 -45.16 -26.60
CA PHE A 300 -23.42 -45.25 -25.13
C PHE A 300 -22.12 -45.64 -24.42
N GLY A 301 -21.63 -44.67 -23.65
CA GLY A 301 -20.71 -44.81 -22.54
C GLY A 301 -20.70 -43.49 -21.77
N ILE A 302 -21.58 -43.35 -20.76
CA ILE A 302 -21.67 -42.14 -19.93
C ILE A 302 -20.92 -42.39 -18.62
N PRO A 303 -19.79 -41.72 -18.37
CA PRO A 303 -19.29 -41.54 -17.02
C PRO A 303 -20.21 -40.56 -16.30
N LYS A 304 -21.02 -41.05 -15.35
CA LYS A 304 -21.58 -40.18 -14.32
C LYS A 304 -20.47 -39.91 -13.32
N ASP A 305 -19.97 -38.68 -13.28
CA ASP A 305 -19.36 -38.19 -12.05
C ASP A 305 -19.91 -36.80 -11.70
N LYS A 306 -20.14 -36.58 -10.41
CA LYS A 306 -20.67 -35.34 -9.85
C LYS A 306 -19.54 -34.55 -9.21
N SER A 307 -18.58 -34.11 -10.04
CA SER A 307 -17.70 -33.01 -9.65
C SER A 307 -18.54 -31.74 -9.51
N VAL A 308 -19.06 -31.51 -8.31
CA VAL A 308 -19.66 -30.24 -7.93
C VAL A 308 -18.54 -29.20 -8.05
N PHE A 309 -18.58 -28.40 -9.11
CA PHE A 309 -17.76 -27.19 -9.24
C PHE A 309 -18.21 -26.21 -8.16
N LYS A 310 -17.68 -26.44 -6.96
CA LYS A 310 -17.88 -25.61 -5.78
C LYS A 310 -17.17 -24.30 -6.08
N PHE A 311 -17.92 -23.31 -6.56
CA PHE A 311 -17.48 -21.92 -6.54
C PHE A 311 -17.16 -21.56 -5.09
N VAL A 312 -15.89 -21.73 -4.71
CA VAL A 312 -15.32 -21.05 -3.55
C VAL A 312 -15.32 -19.59 -3.96
N LYS A 313 -16.37 -18.87 -3.59
CA LYS A 313 -16.39 -17.41 -3.72
C LYS A 313 -15.15 -16.90 -2.98
N SER A 314 -14.20 -16.32 -3.70
CA SER A 314 -13.09 -15.63 -3.09
C SER A 314 -13.62 -14.50 -2.22
N TRP A 315 -13.05 -14.34 -1.03
CA TRP A 315 -13.29 -13.18 -0.19
C TRP A 315 -12.81 -11.93 -0.92
N LYS A 316 -13.63 -10.89 -1.01
CA LYS A 316 -13.21 -9.60 -1.54
C LYS A 316 -12.53 -8.81 -0.44
N ASP A 317 -11.21 -8.71 -0.49
CA ASP A 317 -10.43 -7.83 0.36
C ASP A 317 -9.60 -6.91 -0.53
N HIS A 318 -9.96 -5.63 -0.54
CA HIS A 318 -9.33 -4.57 -1.31
C HIS A 318 -8.47 -3.66 -0.43
N SER A 319 -8.15 -4.05 0.82
CA SER A 319 -7.48 -3.17 1.78
C SER A 319 -6.06 -2.77 1.39
N GLU A 320 -5.40 -3.54 0.53
CA GLU A 320 -4.06 -3.23 -0.02
C GLU A 320 -4.07 -2.75 -1.48
N ASP A 321 -5.24 -2.69 -2.15
CA ASP A 321 -5.35 -2.30 -3.56
C ASP A 321 -4.86 -0.87 -3.78
N THR A 322 -4.03 -0.66 -4.80
CA THR A 322 -3.50 0.66 -5.19
C THR A 322 -4.41 1.40 -6.16
N ASP A 323 -5.10 0.65 -7.02
CA ASP A 323 -5.74 1.16 -8.24
C ASP A 323 -7.19 1.57 -7.95
N LEU A 324 -7.30 2.61 -7.12
CA LEU A 324 -8.55 3.11 -6.54
C LEU A 324 -8.94 4.45 -7.16
N THR A 325 -10.24 4.67 -7.35
CA THR A 325 -10.79 6.03 -7.51
C THR A 325 -11.61 6.35 -6.27
N VAL A 326 -11.26 7.44 -5.57
CA VAL A 326 -11.82 7.78 -4.26
C VAL A 326 -12.35 9.20 -4.27
N GLU A 327 -13.62 9.36 -3.88
CA GLU A 327 -14.29 10.64 -3.66
C GLU A 327 -14.88 10.66 -2.23
N VAL A 328 -15.44 11.78 -1.78
CA VAL A 328 -15.89 11.95 -0.38
C VAL A 328 -17.05 10.98 -0.05
N GLY A 329 -16.74 9.89 0.65
CA GLY A 329 -17.68 8.81 0.96
C GLY A 329 -17.95 7.85 -0.20
N LEU A 330 -17.08 7.82 -1.22
CA LEU A 330 -17.21 6.96 -2.41
C LEU A 330 -15.86 6.28 -2.69
N VAL A 331 -15.89 4.98 -2.97
CA VAL A 331 -14.70 4.17 -3.31
C VAL A 331 -15.05 3.30 -4.50
N GLN A 332 -14.34 3.47 -5.61
CA GLN A 332 -14.41 2.58 -6.77
C GLN A 332 -13.15 1.71 -6.82
N VAL A 333 -13.37 0.40 -6.95
CA VAL A 333 -12.32 -0.60 -7.13
C VAL A 333 -12.58 -1.34 -8.44
N GLY A 334 -11.79 -1.01 -9.47
CA GLY A 334 -12.02 -1.47 -10.84
C GLY A 334 -13.41 -1.06 -11.38
N ARG A 335 -14.36 -2.01 -11.36
CA ARG A 335 -15.76 -1.81 -11.80
C ARG A 335 -16.77 -1.72 -10.66
N ASP A 336 -16.42 -2.16 -9.45
CA ASP A 336 -17.33 -2.11 -8.31
C ASP A 336 -17.24 -0.73 -7.65
N VAL A 337 -18.39 -0.08 -7.45
CA VAL A 337 -18.48 1.21 -6.77
C VAL A 337 -19.21 1.03 -5.44
N TYR A 338 -18.56 1.49 -4.38
CA TYR A 338 -19.06 1.47 -3.00
C TYR A 338 -19.30 2.91 -2.53
N ALA A 339 -20.35 3.11 -1.75
CA ALA A 339 -20.81 4.42 -1.30
C ALA A 339 -21.18 4.36 0.18
N SER A 340 -20.79 5.37 0.95
CA SER A 340 -21.19 5.51 2.34
C SER A 340 -22.55 6.17 2.47
N ASN A 341 -23.27 5.87 3.55
CA ASN A 341 -24.53 6.55 3.86
C ASN A 341 -24.40 8.09 3.89
N HIS A 342 -23.21 8.62 4.15
CA HIS A 342 -22.93 10.07 4.21
C HIS A 342 -22.80 10.72 2.83
N ALA A 343 -22.20 10.06 1.85
CA ALA A 343 -22.16 10.55 0.46
C ALA A 343 -23.58 10.62 -0.16
N ILE A 344 -24.46 9.77 0.34
CA ILE A 344 -25.78 9.45 -0.20
C ILE A 344 -26.89 10.36 0.37
N ILE A 345 -26.89 10.61 1.68
CA ILE A 345 -28.00 11.29 2.40
C ILE A 345 -27.98 12.83 2.22
N LYS A 346 -27.06 13.37 1.41
CA LYS A 346 -26.83 14.83 1.16
C LYS A 346 -28.08 15.69 0.84
N ASN A 347 -29.22 15.11 0.50
CA ASN A 347 -30.40 15.82 0.00
C ASN A 347 -31.56 15.99 1.00
N GLU A 348 -31.52 15.43 2.22
CA GLU A 348 -32.60 15.62 3.21
C GLU A 348 -32.11 16.03 4.61
N PRO A 349 -32.67 17.10 5.22
CA PRO A 349 -32.37 17.52 6.58
C PRO A 349 -33.20 16.72 7.60
N GLN A 350 -32.91 15.42 7.74
CA GLN A 350 -33.46 14.60 8.83
C GLN A 350 -32.55 14.66 10.07
N ASN A 351 -33.07 14.21 11.22
CA ASN A 351 -32.33 14.23 12.49
C ASN A 351 -31.30 13.09 12.53
N THR A 352 -30.04 13.38 12.19
CA THR A 352 -28.96 12.38 12.02
C THR A 352 -28.14 12.10 13.28
N ASP A 353 -28.52 12.63 14.44
CA ASP A 353 -27.80 12.38 15.68
C ASP A 353 -27.90 10.90 16.08
N GLY A 354 -26.77 10.29 16.45
CA GLY A 354 -26.65 8.84 16.67
C GLY A 354 -26.57 7.95 15.41
N MET A 355 -26.52 8.50 14.19
CA MET A 355 -26.37 7.68 12.97
C MET A 355 -24.94 7.13 12.81
N ASN A 356 -24.81 5.81 12.80
CA ASN A 356 -23.54 5.10 12.54
C ASN A 356 -23.09 5.23 11.07
N TYR A 357 -21.78 5.23 10.86
CA TYR A 357 -21.14 5.32 9.54
C TYR A 357 -21.00 3.93 8.91
N PHE A 358 -21.46 3.74 7.66
CA PHE A 358 -21.28 2.47 6.94
C PHE A 358 -21.21 2.65 5.41
N TYR A 359 -20.64 1.66 4.73
CA TYR A 359 -20.61 1.57 3.26
C TYR A 359 -21.55 0.48 2.73
N THR A 360 -21.98 0.62 1.47
CA THR A 360 -22.68 -0.42 0.70
C THR A 360 -22.31 -0.32 -0.78
N SER A 361 -22.67 -1.31 -1.61
CA SER A 361 -22.53 -1.15 -3.07
C SER A 361 -23.47 -0.07 -3.56
N LYS A 362 -22.98 0.86 -4.41
CA LYS A 362 -23.80 1.87 -5.10
C LYS A 362 -24.95 1.22 -5.88
N SER A 363 -24.74 0.00 -6.41
CA SER A 363 -25.76 -0.77 -7.11
C SER A 363 -26.84 -1.37 -6.19
N ASP A 364 -26.53 -1.72 -4.94
CA ASP A 364 -27.50 -2.22 -3.97
C ASP A 364 -28.24 -1.07 -3.27
N TYR A 365 -27.58 0.07 -3.06
CA TYR A 365 -28.27 1.28 -2.60
C TYR A 365 -29.31 1.78 -3.62
N LEU A 366 -28.94 1.93 -4.90
CA LEU A 366 -29.84 2.51 -5.91
C LEU A 366 -31.16 1.72 -6.09
N LYS A 367 -31.16 0.41 -5.80
CA LYS A 367 -32.38 -0.43 -5.79
C LYS A 367 -33.28 -0.17 -4.59
N ASN A 368 -32.70 0.24 -3.45
CA ASN A 368 -33.31 0.21 -2.12
C ASN A 368 -33.38 1.60 -1.45
N ALA A 369 -33.01 2.68 -2.16
CA ALA A 369 -32.77 4.02 -1.62
C ALA A 369 -33.88 4.58 -0.71
N LYS A 370 -35.15 4.23 -0.95
CA LYS A 370 -36.31 4.67 -0.14
C LYS A 370 -36.40 4.05 1.27
N ILE A 371 -35.49 3.14 1.61
CA ILE A 371 -35.55 2.31 2.83
C ILE A 371 -34.34 2.58 3.76
N ILE A 372 -33.28 3.19 3.24
CA ILE A 372 -31.94 3.18 3.85
C ILE A 372 -31.64 4.55 4.46
N ILE A 373 -31.90 4.70 5.76
CA ILE A 373 -31.61 5.92 6.51
C ILE A 373 -30.62 5.66 7.66
N SER A 374 -30.70 4.50 8.32
CA SER A 374 -29.84 4.11 9.46
C SER A 374 -29.29 2.69 9.35
N LEU A 375 -28.36 2.34 10.23
CA LEU A 375 -27.88 0.96 10.40
C LEU A 375 -28.94 0.06 11.07
N ASP A 376 -29.89 0.63 11.83
CA ASP A 376 -31.08 -0.09 12.31
C ASP A 376 -32.04 -0.52 11.17
N CYS A 377 -32.05 0.19 10.03
CA CYS A 377 -32.78 -0.29 8.85
C CYS A 377 -32.28 -1.68 8.42
N LEU A 378 -31.00 -2.01 8.62
CA LEU A 378 -30.44 -3.34 8.33
C LEU A 378 -30.83 -4.41 9.36
N ARG A 379 -31.33 -4.04 10.55
CA ARG A 379 -31.84 -4.99 11.56
C ARG A 379 -33.25 -5.49 11.26
N ASN A 380 -33.93 -4.92 10.27
CA ASN A 380 -35.20 -5.44 9.77
C ASN A 380 -34.96 -6.54 8.73
N GLN A 381 -35.40 -7.78 9.00
CA GLN A 381 -35.22 -8.93 8.10
C GLN A 381 -35.73 -8.70 6.67
N THR A 382 -36.83 -7.94 6.48
CA THR A 382 -37.35 -7.63 5.13
C THR A 382 -36.46 -6.65 4.36
N VAL A 383 -35.59 -5.91 5.05
CA VAL A 383 -34.62 -4.98 4.46
C VAL A 383 -33.25 -5.66 4.30
N ALA A 384 -32.78 -6.35 5.33
CA ALA A 384 -31.50 -7.07 5.34
C ALA A 384 -31.34 -8.02 4.14
N SER A 385 -32.44 -8.71 3.79
CA SER A 385 -32.53 -9.67 2.68
C SER A 385 -32.37 -9.07 1.28
N HIS A 386 -32.47 -7.74 1.12
CA HIS A 386 -32.28 -7.05 -0.16
C HIS A 386 -30.82 -6.63 -0.45
N PHE A 387 -29.89 -6.83 0.49
CA PHE A 387 -28.46 -6.53 0.34
C PHE A 387 -27.66 -7.80 0.06
N PHE A 388 -26.91 -7.83 -1.05
CA PHE A 388 -26.17 -9.02 -1.48
C PHE A 388 -24.76 -9.11 -0.91
N ASN A 389 -24.11 -7.98 -0.61
CA ASN A 389 -22.82 -7.91 0.08
C ASN A 389 -22.87 -6.86 1.20
N ILE A 390 -22.21 -7.12 2.34
CA ILE A 390 -21.94 -6.11 3.37
C ILE A 390 -20.52 -5.59 3.18
N VAL A 391 -20.30 -4.29 3.37
CA VAL A 391 -19.02 -3.63 3.11
C VAL A 391 -18.42 -3.13 4.42
N VAL A 392 -17.18 -3.52 4.70
CA VAL A 392 -16.38 -3.10 5.86
C VAL A 392 -15.22 -2.25 5.37
N ARG A 393 -14.84 -1.21 6.11
CA ARG A 393 -13.73 -0.33 5.76
C ARG A 393 -12.46 -0.66 6.52
N ALA A 394 -11.33 -0.63 5.82
CA ALA A 394 -9.99 -0.76 6.37
C ALA A 394 -9.28 0.62 6.38
N ILE A 395 -8.69 0.95 7.53
CA ILE A 395 -7.92 2.17 7.75
C ILE A 395 -6.43 1.79 7.72
N LYS A 396 -5.68 2.36 6.77
CA LYS A 396 -4.27 2.01 6.50
C LYS A 396 -3.31 2.88 7.31
N THR A 397 -2.75 2.32 8.38
CA THR A 397 -1.79 3.01 9.27
C THR A 397 -0.35 2.58 8.95
N THR A 398 0.63 3.33 9.46
CA THR A 398 2.06 2.95 9.46
C THR A 398 2.34 1.61 10.16
N THR A 399 1.38 1.11 10.93
CA THR A 399 1.50 -0.13 11.71
C THR A 399 0.69 -1.30 11.10
N GLY A 400 -0.04 -1.06 9.99
CA GLY A 400 -0.86 -2.04 9.27
C GLY A 400 -2.29 -1.55 8.95
N ASN A 401 -3.10 -2.42 8.33
CA ASN A 401 -4.50 -2.17 7.99
C ASN A 401 -5.47 -2.65 9.08
N TYR A 402 -6.40 -1.78 9.50
CA TYR A 402 -7.27 -1.98 10.66
C TYR A 402 -8.75 -1.79 10.35
N VAL A 403 -9.62 -2.60 10.96
CA VAL A 403 -11.09 -2.45 10.95
C VAL A 403 -11.57 -2.11 12.36
N LEU A 404 -12.50 -1.15 12.49
CA LEU A 404 -12.95 -0.65 13.80
C LEU A 404 -13.83 -1.67 14.53
N CYS A 405 -13.56 -1.92 15.82
CA CYS A 405 -14.21 -2.99 16.58
C CYS A 405 -15.73 -2.77 16.75
N ASN A 406 -16.18 -1.53 16.90
CA ASN A 406 -17.60 -1.21 17.01
C ASN A 406 -18.35 -1.50 15.69
N GLU A 407 -17.78 -1.12 14.55
CA GLU A 407 -18.40 -1.33 13.23
C GLU A 407 -18.53 -2.83 12.90
N VAL A 408 -17.48 -3.63 13.15
CA VAL A 408 -17.55 -5.08 12.88
C VAL A 408 -18.46 -5.83 13.87
N LEU A 409 -18.57 -5.39 15.12
CA LEU A 409 -19.50 -5.97 16.11
C LEU A 409 -20.98 -5.66 15.81
N GLU A 410 -21.28 -4.75 14.90
CA GLU A 410 -22.63 -4.53 14.36
C GLU A 410 -22.86 -5.32 13.07
N VAL A 411 -21.83 -5.45 12.22
CA VAL A 411 -21.89 -6.23 10.97
C VAL A 411 -22.00 -7.74 11.22
N ILE A 412 -21.25 -8.29 12.17
CA ILE A 412 -21.17 -9.75 12.41
C ILE A 412 -22.56 -10.38 12.66
N PRO A 413 -23.41 -9.88 13.59
CA PRO A 413 -24.73 -10.47 13.83
C PRO A 413 -25.63 -10.49 12.58
N LEU A 414 -25.57 -9.46 11.74
CA LEU A 414 -26.36 -9.36 10.50
C LEU A 414 -25.95 -10.43 9.47
N LEU A 415 -24.67 -10.81 9.44
CA LEU A 415 -24.17 -11.89 8.58
C LEU A 415 -24.60 -13.26 9.10
N MET A 416 -24.51 -13.47 10.41
CA MET A 416 -24.95 -14.70 11.07
C MET A 416 -26.45 -14.95 10.83
N GLU A 417 -27.28 -13.90 10.97
CA GLU A 417 -28.71 -13.97 10.66
C GLU A 417 -28.97 -14.31 9.18
N LYS A 418 -28.26 -13.68 8.22
CA LYS A 418 -28.34 -14.03 6.79
C LYS A 418 -27.96 -15.48 6.50
N GLN A 419 -26.97 -16.01 7.19
CA GLN A 419 -26.56 -17.41 7.10
C GLN A 419 -27.49 -18.37 7.87
N LYS A 420 -28.48 -17.86 8.60
CA LYS A 420 -29.36 -18.60 9.53
C LYS A 420 -28.58 -19.31 10.66
N ILE A 421 -27.43 -18.75 11.05
CA ILE A 421 -26.67 -19.20 12.22
C ILE A 421 -27.40 -18.68 13.48
N PRO A 422 -27.81 -19.54 14.42
CA PRO A 422 -28.51 -19.11 15.62
C PRO A 422 -27.60 -18.25 16.52
N LEU A 423 -27.95 -16.97 16.70
CA LEU A 423 -27.16 -16.02 17.48
C LEU A 423 -26.93 -16.47 18.93
N ASN A 424 -27.91 -17.17 19.53
CA ASN A 424 -27.81 -17.71 20.89
C ASN A 424 -26.67 -18.71 21.10
N VAL A 425 -26.20 -19.39 20.04
CA VAL A 425 -25.05 -20.32 20.12
C VAL A 425 -23.72 -19.57 20.29
N TYR A 426 -23.65 -18.32 19.84
CA TYR A 426 -22.44 -17.50 19.84
C TYR A 426 -22.53 -16.25 20.72
N GLU A 427 -23.69 -15.97 21.33
CA GLU A 427 -23.94 -14.80 22.18
C GLU A 427 -22.87 -14.62 23.27
N THR A 428 -22.43 -15.70 23.91
CA THR A 428 -21.34 -15.66 24.92
C THR A 428 -20.00 -15.21 24.32
N LYS A 429 -19.67 -15.62 23.09
CA LYS A 429 -18.47 -15.15 22.36
C LYS A 429 -18.61 -13.70 21.90
N LEU A 430 -19.77 -13.34 21.34
CA LEU A 430 -20.06 -11.97 20.90
C LEU A 430 -20.02 -10.99 22.08
N ARG A 431 -20.50 -11.42 23.26
CA ARG A 431 -20.42 -10.67 24.51
C ARG A 431 -19.00 -10.52 25.01
N SER A 432 -18.21 -11.59 25.05
CA SER A 432 -16.80 -11.48 25.48
C SER A 432 -15.95 -10.63 24.54
N TYR A 433 -16.25 -10.61 23.22
CA TYR A 433 -15.67 -9.63 22.30
C TYR A 433 -16.13 -8.18 22.58
N ARG A 434 -17.43 -7.94 22.85
CA ARG A 434 -17.95 -6.62 23.23
C ARG A 434 -17.28 -6.09 24.51
N GLU A 435 -17.14 -6.94 25.52
CA GLU A 435 -16.48 -6.61 26.79
C GLU A 435 -14.99 -6.35 26.59
N LYS A 436 -14.28 -7.23 25.88
CA LYS A 436 -12.84 -7.14 25.62
C LYS A 436 -12.43 -5.98 24.71
N TRP A 437 -13.32 -5.49 23.85
CA TRP A 437 -13.06 -4.33 22.98
C TRP A 437 -13.73 -3.04 23.46
N ASN A 438 -14.43 -3.06 24.60
CA ASN A 438 -14.88 -1.84 25.26
C ASN A 438 -13.67 -1.09 25.84
N SER A 439 -13.45 0.15 25.41
CA SER A 439 -12.39 1.01 25.94
C SER A 439 -12.73 1.67 27.29
N GLY A 440 -14.00 1.61 27.71
CA GLY A 440 -14.53 2.38 28.84
C GLY A 440 -14.59 3.89 28.61
N ASN A 441 -14.16 4.39 27.44
CA ASN A 441 -14.01 5.81 27.14
C ASN A 441 -14.42 6.10 25.69
N SER A 442 -15.51 6.85 25.50
CA SER A 442 -16.06 7.18 24.18
C SER A 442 -15.14 8.02 23.28
N GLU A 443 -14.05 8.58 23.82
CA GLU A 443 -13.04 9.32 23.06
C GLU A 443 -11.91 8.41 22.54
N VAL A 444 -11.96 7.10 22.84
CA VAL A 444 -10.96 6.08 22.50
C VAL A 444 -11.64 4.85 21.87
N LEU A 445 -11.22 4.45 20.67
CA LEU A 445 -11.79 3.33 19.93
C LEU A 445 -10.75 2.23 19.70
N ASN A 446 -11.16 0.99 19.95
CA ASN A 446 -10.37 -0.20 19.59
C ASN A 446 -10.61 -0.57 18.12
N SER A 447 -9.57 -1.13 17.50
CA SER A 447 -9.65 -1.74 16.17
C SER A 447 -8.84 -3.05 16.14
N VAL A 448 -9.08 -3.87 15.13
CA VAL A 448 -8.33 -5.12 14.90
C VAL A 448 -7.73 -5.13 13.51
N GLY A 449 -6.54 -5.71 13.37
CA GLY A 449 -5.91 -5.87 12.05
C GLY A 449 -6.75 -6.77 11.15
N VAL A 450 -6.79 -6.50 9.84
CA VAL A 450 -7.59 -7.26 8.87
C VAL A 450 -7.33 -8.77 8.94
N SER A 451 -6.07 -9.17 9.16
CA SER A 451 -5.66 -10.57 9.36
C SER A 451 -6.21 -11.23 10.64
N PHE A 452 -6.44 -10.47 11.71
CA PHE A 452 -7.08 -10.97 12.93
C PHE A 452 -8.61 -10.97 12.80
N PHE A 453 -9.19 -9.96 12.14
CA PHE A 453 -10.61 -9.95 11.79
C PHE A 453 -10.99 -11.18 10.93
N LYS A 454 -10.12 -11.57 9.98
CA LYS A 454 -10.25 -12.79 9.19
C LYS A 454 -10.48 -14.05 10.06
N ALA A 455 -9.75 -14.17 11.19
CA ALA A 455 -9.84 -15.30 12.11
C ALA A 455 -11.04 -15.23 13.06
N ILE A 456 -11.48 -14.02 13.45
CA ILE A 456 -12.75 -13.82 14.20
C ILE A 456 -13.93 -14.31 13.36
N LEU A 457 -13.91 -14.08 12.04
CA LEU A 457 -14.95 -14.57 11.12
C LEU A 457 -14.96 -16.12 11.05
N ASP A 458 -13.80 -16.78 11.06
CA ASP A 458 -13.72 -18.25 11.13
C ASP A 458 -14.30 -18.80 12.45
N ASP A 459 -13.90 -18.23 13.60
CA ASP A 459 -14.30 -18.69 14.94
C ASP A 459 -15.81 -18.52 15.22
N LEU A 460 -16.45 -17.59 14.51
CA LEU A 460 -17.89 -17.34 14.51
C LEU A 460 -18.63 -18.01 13.33
N ASN A 461 -17.92 -18.81 12.52
CA ASN A 461 -18.44 -19.54 11.35
C ASN A 461 -19.12 -18.65 10.28
N VAL A 462 -18.67 -17.40 10.16
CA VAL A 462 -19.20 -16.40 9.22
C VAL A 462 -18.60 -16.60 7.83
N ASP A 463 -19.44 -16.68 6.81
CA ASP A 463 -19.03 -16.79 5.42
C ASP A 463 -18.43 -15.45 4.97
N ARG A 464 -17.09 -15.41 4.95
CA ARG A 464 -16.31 -14.26 4.51
C ARG A 464 -16.75 -13.73 3.14
N SER A 465 -17.29 -14.58 2.25
CA SER A 465 -17.72 -14.16 0.91
C SER A 465 -18.99 -13.28 0.88
N LEU A 466 -19.60 -13.05 2.04
CA LEU A 466 -20.67 -12.05 2.25
C LEU A 466 -20.12 -10.67 2.65
N ILE A 467 -18.83 -10.58 2.99
CA ILE A 467 -18.10 -9.35 3.31
C ILE A 467 -17.27 -8.94 2.09
N THR A 468 -17.26 -7.63 1.83
CA THR A 468 -16.22 -6.96 1.04
C THR A 468 -15.46 -6.00 1.96
N ILE A 469 -14.14 -6.11 2.04
CA ILE A 469 -13.30 -5.07 2.67
C ILE A 469 -12.86 -4.07 1.59
N ILE A 470 -12.97 -2.78 1.90
CA ILE A 470 -12.48 -1.67 1.06
C ILE A 470 -11.60 -0.72 1.88
N PRO A 471 -10.71 0.07 1.25
CA PRO A 471 -10.04 1.19 1.91
C PRO A 471 -11.02 2.27 2.34
N ASP A 472 -10.77 2.96 3.46
CA ASP A 472 -11.62 4.08 3.88
C ASP A 472 -11.36 5.38 3.08
N SER A 473 -12.42 5.91 2.47
CA SER A 473 -12.33 7.13 1.64
C SER A 473 -11.87 8.37 2.38
N HIS A 474 -12.33 8.59 3.63
CA HIS A 474 -11.94 9.79 4.38
C HIS A 474 -10.47 9.75 4.79
N HIS A 475 -9.98 8.59 5.22
CA HIS A 475 -8.57 8.38 5.51
C HIS A 475 -7.71 8.62 4.25
N TYR A 476 -8.05 7.97 3.13
CA TYR A 476 -7.33 8.10 1.86
C TYR A 476 -7.26 9.56 1.40
N LEU A 477 -8.40 10.27 1.38
CA LEU A 477 -8.45 11.69 1.01
C LEU A 477 -7.75 12.59 2.04
N SER A 478 -7.70 12.23 3.32
CA SER A 478 -6.95 13.01 4.32
C SER A 478 -5.46 13.07 4.01
N HIS A 479 -4.88 12.04 3.38
CA HIS A 479 -3.48 12.08 2.92
C HIS A 479 -3.25 13.13 1.82
N THR A 480 -4.12 13.17 0.80
CA THR A 480 -4.08 14.22 -0.23
C THR A 480 -4.22 15.61 0.38
N LYS A 481 -5.08 15.75 1.39
CA LYS A 481 -5.29 17.01 2.13
C LYS A 481 -4.07 17.45 2.95
N ILE A 482 -3.22 16.55 3.43
CA ILE A 482 -1.93 16.90 4.08
C ILE A 482 -0.93 17.42 3.05
N ILE A 483 -0.78 16.73 1.91
CA ILE A 483 0.07 17.17 0.79
C ILE A 483 -0.31 18.58 0.33
N ASN A 484 -1.63 18.80 0.16
CA ASN A 484 -2.22 20.08 -0.21
C ASN A 484 -2.21 21.13 0.92
N ARG A 485 -1.85 20.77 2.16
CA ARG A 485 -1.94 21.61 3.39
C ARG A 485 -3.35 22.11 3.75
N GLU A 486 -4.38 21.43 3.27
CA GLU A 486 -5.76 21.62 3.73
C GLU A 486 -5.97 21.15 5.18
N VAL A 487 -5.16 20.18 5.67
CA VAL A 487 -5.17 19.70 7.07
C VAL A 487 -3.74 19.36 7.57
N PRO A 488 -3.48 19.38 8.89
CA PRO A 488 -2.15 19.10 9.45
C PRO A 488 -1.91 17.64 9.90
N PHE A 489 -2.89 16.74 9.80
CA PHE A 489 -2.83 15.35 10.29
C PHE A 489 -3.80 14.43 9.52
N LEU A 490 -3.56 13.12 9.55
CA LEU A 490 -4.48 12.14 8.97
C LEU A 490 -5.68 11.91 9.89
N PHE A 491 -6.86 11.76 9.29
CA PHE A 491 -8.08 11.45 10.02
C PHE A 491 -9.05 10.63 9.18
N THR A 492 -9.97 9.93 9.85
CA THR A 492 -11.20 9.44 9.25
C THR A 492 -12.41 9.93 10.06
N MET A 493 -13.59 9.77 9.48
CA MET A 493 -14.88 10.07 10.12
C MET A 493 -15.44 8.80 10.76
N ILE A 494 -15.95 8.91 11.98
CA ILE A 494 -16.95 8.01 12.55
C ILE A 494 -18.23 8.80 12.82
N ASN A 495 -19.38 8.13 12.82
CA ASN A 495 -20.69 8.74 13.04
C ASN A 495 -20.94 9.93 12.08
N TRP A 496 -21.93 10.78 12.34
CA TRP A 496 -22.32 11.83 11.39
C TRP A 496 -21.23 12.87 11.06
N ASN A 497 -20.35 13.22 12.01
CA ASN A 497 -19.28 14.21 11.78
C ASN A 497 -18.08 14.13 12.76
N GLN A 498 -17.79 12.98 13.36
CA GLN A 498 -16.76 12.89 14.42
C GLN A 498 -15.42 12.40 13.85
N ARG A 499 -14.38 13.25 13.90
CA ARG A 499 -13.04 12.92 13.41
C ARG A 499 -12.24 12.09 14.41
N ILE A 500 -11.59 11.03 13.90
CA ILE A 500 -10.65 10.17 14.65
C ILE A 500 -9.33 10.00 13.90
N MET A 501 -8.26 9.70 14.63
CA MET A 501 -6.91 9.39 14.11
C MET A 501 -6.30 8.24 14.92
N CYS A 502 -5.29 7.54 14.39
CA CYS A 502 -4.57 6.53 15.18
C CYS A 502 -3.71 7.20 16.27
N LYS A 503 -3.34 6.45 17.30
CA LYS A 503 -2.54 6.97 18.43
C LYS A 503 -1.18 7.57 17.99
N GLU A 504 -0.58 7.06 16.90
CA GLU A 504 0.67 7.56 16.33
C GLU A 504 0.46 8.96 15.70
N GLN A 505 -0.59 9.13 14.90
CA GLN A 505 -0.98 10.43 14.34
C GLN A 505 -1.38 11.44 15.43
N ALA A 506 -1.96 11.00 16.55
CA ALA A 506 -2.23 11.87 17.69
C ALA A 506 -0.94 12.44 18.31
N ILE A 507 0.09 11.60 18.49
CA ILE A 507 1.42 12.04 18.96
C ILE A 507 2.04 13.01 17.94
N PHE A 508 1.96 12.71 16.64
CA PHE A 508 2.44 13.59 15.58
C PHE A 508 1.73 14.95 15.57
N TYR A 509 0.40 14.98 15.71
CA TYR A 509 -0.37 16.22 15.74
C TYR A 509 -0.08 17.07 16.98
N ILE A 510 0.15 16.45 18.15
CA ILE A 510 0.63 17.14 19.37
C ILE A 510 2.02 17.74 19.12
N PHE A 511 2.96 16.98 18.54
CA PHE A 511 4.31 17.46 18.20
C PHE A 511 4.27 18.66 17.24
N HIS A 512 3.57 18.55 16.12
CA HIS A 512 3.38 19.64 15.15
C HIS A 512 2.76 20.89 15.78
N SER A 513 1.76 20.72 16.66
CA SER A 513 0.99 21.82 17.23
C SER A 513 1.69 22.55 18.37
N VAL A 514 2.58 21.87 19.11
CA VAL A 514 3.16 22.39 20.36
C VAL A 514 4.68 22.56 20.29
N VAL A 515 5.41 21.67 19.61
CA VAL A 515 6.88 21.67 19.59
C VAL A 515 7.44 22.41 18.38
N CYS A 516 6.81 22.26 17.20
CA CYS A 516 7.28 22.86 15.96
C CYS A 516 6.96 24.37 15.88
N GLY A 517 7.85 25.11 15.22
CA GLY A 517 7.80 26.58 15.14
C GLY A 517 8.34 27.32 16.36
N VAL A 518 8.99 26.61 17.29
CA VAL A 518 9.56 27.13 18.54
C VAL A 518 11.09 26.96 18.56
N ASN A 519 11.82 27.99 19.01
CA ASN A 519 13.25 27.88 19.31
C ASN A 519 13.44 27.47 20.78
N TRP A 520 13.83 26.21 21.01
CA TRP A 520 14.02 25.66 22.37
C TRP A 520 15.37 26.02 23.02
N LYS A 521 16.29 26.69 22.29
CA LYS A 521 17.66 27.01 22.74
C LYS A 521 17.90 28.50 23.04
N THR A 522 16.86 29.35 23.05
CA THR A 522 17.00 30.80 23.27
C THR A 522 17.60 31.16 24.63
N LYS A 523 18.07 32.41 24.76
CA LYS A 523 18.50 32.97 26.06
C LYS A 523 17.37 32.98 27.11
N SER A 524 16.10 33.03 26.71
CA SER A 524 14.95 32.95 27.63
C SER A 524 14.76 31.54 28.15
N CYS A 525 14.72 30.54 27.25
CA CYS A 525 14.64 29.12 27.61
C CYS A 525 15.82 28.68 28.50
N LYS A 526 17.04 29.16 28.21
CA LYS A 526 18.25 28.86 29.00
C LYS A 526 18.23 29.47 30.40
N LYS A 527 17.64 30.66 30.60
CA LYS A 527 17.46 31.26 31.93
C LYS A 527 16.40 30.52 32.75
N ASN A 528 15.29 30.15 32.10
CA ASN A 528 14.15 29.49 32.74
C ASN A 528 14.20 27.96 32.55
N LYS A 529 15.39 27.34 32.74
CA LYS A 529 15.61 25.93 32.39
C LYS A 529 14.61 24.99 33.10
N SER A 530 14.35 25.21 34.38
CA SER A 530 13.37 24.44 35.17
C SER A 530 11.97 24.46 34.57
N VAL A 531 11.50 25.61 34.08
CA VAL A 531 10.20 25.78 33.41
C VAL A 531 10.14 25.01 32.09
N VAL A 532 11.25 25.00 31.33
CA VAL A 532 11.37 24.27 30.06
C VAL A 532 11.47 22.75 30.29
N ASP A 533 12.22 22.32 31.31
CA ASP A 533 12.36 20.91 31.66
C ASP A 533 11.05 20.35 32.22
N ASN A 534 10.33 21.11 33.07
CA ASN A 534 8.99 20.74 33.53
C ASN A 534 7.96 20.70 32.38
N PHE A 535 8.03 21.64 31.44
CA PHE A 535 7.23 21.57 30.21
C PHE A 535 7.52 20.28 29.42
N LYS A 536 8.81 19.93 29.23
CA LYS A 536 9.20 18.69 28.53
C LYS A 536 8.66 17.45 29.24
N GLN A 537 8.79 17.38 30.56
CA GLN A 537 8.22 16.29 31.36
C GLN A 537 6.70 16.18 31.09
N LYS A 538 5.96 17.28 31.24
CA LYS A 538 4.50 17.30 31.03
C LYS A 538 4.11 16.95 29.58
N TYR A 539 4.90 17.37 28.60
CA TYR A 539 4.71 16.96 27.20
C TYR A 539 4.86 15.44 27.05
N PHE A 540 5.91 14.85 27.60
CA PHE A 540 6.13 13.41 27.51
C PHE A 540 5.08 12.60 28.30
N GLU A 541 4.60 13.11 29.44
CA GLU A 541 3.46 12.56 30.18
C GLU A 541 2.18 12.57 29.33
N GLU A 542 1.85 13.70 28.66
CA GLU A 542 0.68 13.78 27.76
C GLU A 542 0.82 12.86 26.54
N THR A 543 1.96 12.85 25.83
CA THR A 543 2.15 11.96 24.67
C THR A 543 2.23 10.49 25.08
N GLY A 544 2.76 10.19 26.27
CA GLY A 544 2.87 8.84 26.81
C GLY A 544 1.53 8.16 27.04
N LYS A 545 0.46 8.93 27.33
CA LYS A 545 -0.92 8.42 27.38
C LYS A 545 -1.34 7.75 26.07
N TYR A 546 -0.91 8.30 24.93
CA TYR A 546 -1.17 7.75 23.61
C TYR A 546 -0.17 6.64 23.28
N GLU A 547 1.12 6.82 23.57
CA GLU A 547 2.14 5.80 23.26
C GLU A 547 1.81 4.44 23.92
N ASN A 548 1.34 4.48 25.17
CA ASN A 548 0.96 3.33 25.98
C ASN A 548 -0.39 2.67 25.61
N MET A 549 -1.16 3.21 24.67
CA MET A 549 -2.37 2.54 24.17
C MET A 549 -2.03 1.28 23.36
N SER A 550 -3.01 0.41 23.10
CA SER A 550 -2.80 -0.82 22.32
C SER A 550 -2.44 -0.51 20.85
N LYS A 551 -1.83 -1.48 20.14
CA LYS A 551 -1.56 -1.33 18.70
C LYS A 551 -2.89 -1.31 17.94
N GLY A 552 -3.13 -0.28 17.14
CA GLY A 552 -4.42 -0.07 16.48
C GLY A 552 -5.47 0.68 17.31
N THR A 553 -5.11 1.33 18.42
CA THR A 553 -6.03 2.28 19.06
C THR A 553 -6.22 3.53 18.21
N PHE A 554 -7.47 3.94 18.03
CA PHE A 554 -7.87 5.24 17.48
C PHE A 554 -8.40 6.16 18.57
N VAL A 555 -8.22 7.47 18.40
CA VAL A 555 -8.65 8.51 19.34
C VAL A 555 -9.37 9.63 18.61
N THR A 556 -10.31 10.30 19.30
CA THR A 556 -11.02 11.45 18.73
C THR A 556 -10.10 12.67 18.63
N GLN A 557 -10.28 13.48 17.58
CA GLN A 557 -9.59 14.78 17.45
C GLN A 557 -9.80 15.65 18.71
N LYS A 558 -11.01 15.61 19.28
CA LYS A 558 -11.41 16.27 20.53
C LYS A 558 -10.63 15.82 21.77
N LEU A 559 -10.08 14.60 21.81
CA LEU A 559 -9.16 14.17 22.87
C LEU A 559 -7.77 14.78 22.69
N VAL A 560 -7.26 14.75 21.45
CA VAL A 560 -5.95 15.29 21.10
C VAL A 560 -5.90 16.80 21.29
N GLU A 561 -6.95 17.52 20.88
CA GLU A 561 -7.12 18.96 21.09
C GLU A 561 -7.11 19.34 22.58
N LYS A 562 -7.69 18.53 23.47
CA LYS A 562 -7.61 18.75 24.92
C LYS A 562 -6.16 18.67 25.42
N SER A 563 -5.37 17.67 25.00
CA SER A 563 -3.94 17.58 25.34
C SER A 563 -3.15 18.76 24.74
N ILE A 564 -3.42 19.16 23.49
CA ILE A 564 -2.79 20.34 22.87
C ILE A 564 -3.12 21.61 23.67
N THR A 565 -4.38 21.86 24.01
CA THR A 565 -4.79 23.01 24.84
C THR A 565 -4.14 22.99 26.22
N LEU A 566 -4.07 21.82 26.87
CA LEU A 566 -3.42 21.65 28.17
C LEU A 566 -1.92 21.99 28.13
N LEU A 567 -1.22 21.58 27.06
CA LEU A 567 0.20 21.86 26.87
C LEU A 567 0.46 23.32 26.48
N LEU A 568 -0.36 23.91 25.61
CA LEU A 568 -0.29 25.34 25.27
C LEU A 568 -0.67 26.26 26.44
N SER A 569 -1.42 25.75 27.43
CA SER A 569 -1.74 26.48 28.67
C SER A 569 -0.58 26.57 29.68
N HIS A 570 0.60 26.01 29.36
CA HIS A 570 1.76 26.01 30.25
C HIS A 570 2.41 27.39 30.40
N GLU A 571 3.02 27.66 31.56
CA GLU A 571 3.77 28.89 31.89
C GLU A 571 4.81 29.24 30.80
N VAL A 572 5.52 28.24 30.27
CA VAL A 572 6.51 28.42 29.19
C VAL A 572 5.98 29.17 27.96
N PHE A 573 4.67 29.06 27.66
CA PHE A 573 4.02 29.79 26.56
C PHE A 573 3.29 31.04 27.05
N LYS A 574 2.59 30.99 28.20
CA LYS A 574 1.88 32.14 28.79
C LYS A 574 2.80 33.31 29.08
N ASP A 575 3.93 33.02 29.72
CA ASP A 575 4.95 34.01 30.11
C ASP A 575 5.92 34.31 28.97
N LYS A 576 5.64 33.75 27.78
CA LYS A 576 6.38 33.95 26.53
C LYS A 576 7.87 33.60 26.66
N ILE A 577 8.20 32.60 27.47
CA ILE A 577 9.55 32.05 27.62
C ILE A 577 9.97 31.36 26.31
N ALA A 578 9.04 30.59 25.73
CA ALA A 578 9.08 30.04 24.40
C ALA A 578 8.10 30.79 23.49
N HIS A 579 8.54 31.15 22.28
CA HIS A 579 7.70 31.78 21.26
C HIS A 579 7.43 30.78 20.12
N ARG A 580 6.17 30.64 19.70
CA ARG A 580 5.78 29.90 18.49
C ARG A 580 5.48 30.89 17.35
N THR A 581 6.02 30.60 16.17
CA THR A 581 5.74 31.33 14.92
C THR A 581 4.81 30.50 14.03
N SER A 582 4.00 31.14 13.18
CA SER A 582 3.01 30.47 12.33
C SER A 582 3.63 29.82 11.07
N ASP A 583 4.34 30.58 10.21
CA ASP A 583 5.15 29.97 9.15
C ASP A 583 6.54 29.57 9.66
N PHE A 584 6.66 28.30 10.01
CA PHE A 584 7.93 27.71 10.43
C PHE A 584 8.50 26.68 9.44
N TYR A 585 7.76 26.33 8.38
CA TYR A 585 8.10 25.22 7.47
C TYR A 585 7.73 25.50 6.00
N PHE A 586 7.85 26.76 5.57
CA PHE A 586 7.54 27.23 4.22
C PHE A 586 6.08 26.98 3.85
N ALA A 587 5.14 27.29 4.75
CA ALA A 587 3.74 26.86 4.66
C ALA A 587 3.07 27.14 3.30
N ASP A 588 3.49 28.20 2.59
CA ASP A 588 2.87 28.67 1.35
C ASP A 588 3.35 27.94 0.07
N LEU A 589 4.50 27.24 0.09
CA LEU A 589 5.13 26.71 -1.14
C LEU A 589 4.73 25.25 -1.47
N PRO A 590 4.29 24.90 -2.70
CA PRO A 590 4.05 23.51 -3.12
C PRO A 590 5.24 22.55 -2.89
N LEU A 591 4.98 21.25 -2.72
CA LEU A 591 6.04 20.26 -2.39
C LEU A 591 7.17 20.19 -3.43
N ALA A 592 6.80 20.28 -4.72
CA ALA A 592 7.71 20.23 -5.86
C ALA A 592 8.46 21.55 -6.12
N VAL A 593 8.15 22.65 -5.40
CA VAL A 593 8.91 23.89 -5.52
C VAL A 593 10.33 23.66 -5.01
N LEU A 594 11.29 24.23 -5.73
CA LEU A 594 12.70 24.28 -5.35
C LEU A 594 12.96 25.60 -4.62
N VAL A 595 13.60 25.55 -3.44
CA VAL A 595 14.00 26.74 -2.65
C VAL A 595 15.52 26.86 -2.54
N PRO A 596 16.07 28.08 -2.47
CA PRO A 596 17.48 28.29 -2.17
C PRO A 596 17.90 27.62 -0.84
N ARG A 597 19.06 26.94 -0.82
CA ARG A 597 19.64 26.37 0.42
C ARG A 597 19.79 27.42 1.52
N SER A 598 20.04 28.68 1.15
CA SER A 598 20.10 29.82 2.08
C SER A 598 18.83 30.02 2.90
N ASP A 599 17.65 29.68 2.38
CA ASP A 599 16.39 29.91 3.09
C ASP A 599 16.11 28.78 4.09
N TYR A 600 16.51 27.55 3.77
CA TYR A 600 16.58 26.45 4.73
C TYR A 600 17.53 26.81 5.89
N LEU A 601 18.75 27.28 5.58
CA LEU A 601 19.72 27.70 6.60
C LEU A 601 19.17 28.81 7.51
N LYS A 602 18.55 29.86 6.95
CA LYS A 602 17.86 30.90 7.74
C LYS A 602 16.83 30.32 8.72
N LYS A 603 16.01 29.35 8.29
CA LYS A 603 15.03 28.69 9.18
C LYS A 603 15.76 27.87 10.27
N CYS A 604 16.85 27.17 9.95
CA CYS A 604 17.66 26.48 10.97
C CYS A 604 18.26 27.44 11.99
N ASP A 605 18.82 28.58 11.58
CA ASP A 605 19.34 29.61 12.48
C ASP A 605 18.26 30.17 13.41
N ILE A 606 17.09 30.54 12.85
CA ILE A 606 15.95 31.12 13.58
C ILE A 606 15.46 30.18 14.69
N TYR A 607 15.42 28.87 14.45
CA TYR A 607 14.93 27.88 15.43
C TYR A 607 16.05 27.10 16.15
N ALA A 608 17.32 27.41 15.86
CA ALA A 608 18.52 26.72 16.34
C ALA A 608 18.51 25.18 16.10
N LEU A 609 18.04 24.78 14.92
CA LEU A 609 18.00 23.39 14.45
C LEU A 609 19.38 22.96 13.91
N PRO A 610 19.67 21.65 13.88
CA PRO A 610 20.81 21.14 13.12
C PRO A 610 20.65 21.40 11.61
N VAL A 611 21.78 21.51 10.92
CA VAL A 611 21.89 21.45 9.46
C VAL A 611 22.25 20.01 9.08
N PHE A 612 21.83 19.55 7.90
CA PHE A 612 22.23 18.24 7.36
C PHE A 612 23.14 18.45 6.15
N ASP A 613 24.40 18.04 6.29
CA ASP A 613 25.48 18.48 5.40
C ASP A 613 25.66 17.63 4.14
N ASN A 614 24.89 16.54 4.00
CA ASN A 614 24.89 15.58 2.89
C ASN A 614 24.68 16.20 1.48
N ILE A 615 24.44 17.51 1.41
CA ILE A 615 24.07 18.29 0.22
C ILE A 615 24.79 19.65 0.13
N GLU A 616 26.02 19.81 0.65
CA GLU A 616 26.78 21.08 0.54
C GLU A 616 26.91 21.60 -0.91
N HIS A 617 26.98 20.69 -1.87
CA HIS A 617 27.04 20.97 -3.31
C HIS A 617 25.71 21.51 -3.90
N LEU A 618 24.58 21.39 -3.21
CA LEU A 618 23.26 21.84 -3.70
C LEU A 618 22.95 23.27 -3.25
N LYS A 619 22.94 24.21 -4.21
CA LYS A 619 22.52 25.60 -4.01
C LYS A 619 20.99 25.77 -3.86
N ILE A 620 20.22 24.81 -4.40
CA ILE A 620 18.75 24.81 -4.44
C ILE A 620 18.27 23.40 -4.09
N VAL A 621 17.18 23.29 -3.31
CA VAL A 621 16.71 22.03 -2.71
C VAL A 621 15.17 21.96 -2.78
N PRO A 622 14.55 20.78 -2.99
CA PRO A 622 13.09 20.63 -2.94
C PRO A 622 12.48 20.99 -1.57
N VAL A 623 11.35 21.70 -1.60
CA VAL A 623 10.60 22.11 -0.38
C VAL A 623 10.15 20.90 0.45
N ALA A 624 9.77 19.78 -0.18
CA ALA A 624 9.45 18.54 0.52
C ALA A 624 10.60 18.06 1.44
N LEU A 625 11.82 18.03 0.90
CA LEU A 625 13.03 17.59 1.61
C LEU A 625 13.43 18.58 2.72
N VAL A 626 13.43 19.88 2.40
CA VAL A 626 13.69 20.96 3.36
C VAL A 626 12.71 20.92 4.53
N ARG A 627 11.42 20.64 4.28
CA ARG A 627 10.42 20.46 5.35
C ARG A 627 10.75 19.29 6.25
N THR A 628 11.02 18.10 5.70
CA THR A 628 11.27 16.94 6.57
C THR A 628 12.55 17.11 7.38
N TRP A 629 13.61 17.70 6.81
CA TRP A 629 14.79 18.08 7.61
C TRP A 629 14.45 19.06 8.73
N ILE A 630 13.65 20.09 8.48
CA ILE A 630 13.17 21.02 9.52
C ILE A 630 12.40 20.29 10.63
N TYR A 631 11.53 19.33 10.30
CA TYR A 631 10.83 18.52 11.31
C TYR A 631 11.78 17.58 12.08
N VAL A 632 12.68 16.85 11.39
CA VAL A 632 13.70 15.99 12.01
C VAL A 632 14.63 16.81 12.92
N GLY A 633 14.94 18.05 12.53
CA GLY A 633 15.67 19.01 13.36
C GLY A 633 14.96 19.35 14.66
N TRP A 634 13.64 19.50 14.68
CA TRP A 634 12.89 19.61 15.95
C TRP A 634 12.88 18.30 16.74
N VAL A 635 12.78 17.14 16.09
CA VAL A 635 12.87 15.84 16.77
C VAL A 635 14.21 15.71 17.51
N GLN A 636 15.34 16.01 16.85
CA GLN A 636 16.70 15.95 17.40
C GLN A 636 17.04 17.04 18.44
N ASN A 637 16.30 18.16 18.43
CA ASN A 637 16.48 19.30 19.35
C ASN A 637 15.59 19.16 20.60
N PHE A 638 14.37 18.65 20.44
CA PHE A 638 13.39 18.53 21.50
C PHE A 638 13.49 17.22 22.29
N TYR A 639 13.56 16.07 21.59
CA TYR A 639 13.62 14.76 22.25
C TYR A 639 15.05 14.44 22.71
N PRO A 640 15.25 14.00 23.96
CA PRO A 640 16.52 13.42 24.45
C PRO A 640 17.03 12.27 23.57
N ILE A 641 18.33 11.96 23.64
CA ILE A 641 18.99 10.98 22.75
C ILE A 641 18.31 9.60 22.87
N GLU A 642 18.20 9.14 24.11
CA GLU A 642 17.64 7.89 24.61
C GLU A 642 16.16 7.63 24.23
N MET A 643 15.39 8.67 23.90
CA MET A 643 13.98 8.53 23.52
C MET A 643 13.76 8.06 22.07
N PHE A 644 14.62 7.17 21.55
CA PHE A 644 14.57 6.71 20.16
C PHE A 644 13.21 6.12 19.75
N LYS A 645 12.56 5.36 20.64
CA LYS A 645 11.22 4.80 20.40
C LYS A 645 10.17 5.88 20.09
N SER A 646 10.11 6.94 20.88
CA SER A 646 9.16 8.05 20.69
C SER A 646 9.55 8.95 19.51
N LYS A 647 10.85 9.14 19.24
CA LYS A 647 11.35 9.78 18.00
C LYS A 647 10.91 9.03 16.76
N ARG A 648 11.05 7.69 16.76
CA ARG A 648 10.66 6.81 15.66
C ARG A 648 9.19 7.00 15.32
N ILE A 649 8.27 7.06 16.30
CA ILE A 649 6.85 7.32 16.04
C ILE A 649 6.66 8.61 15.24
N VAL A 650 7.18 9.74 15.73
CA VAL A 650 7.05 11.04 15.05
C VAL A 650 7.63 11.02 13.63
N VAL A 651 8.76 10.34 13.43
CA VAL A 651 9.46 10.27 12.14
C VAL A 651 8.79 9.30 11.16
N THR A 652 8.23 8.21 11.66
CA THR A 652 7.42 7.27 10.89
C THR A 652 6.10 7.93 10.44
N GLU A 653 5.50 8.84 11.21
CA GLU A 653 4.32 9.59 10.76
C GLU A 653 4.64 10.73 9.78
N LEU A 654 5.86 11.30 9.79
CA LEU A 654 6.30 12.32 8.81
C LEU A 654 6.24 11.84 7.35
N GLN A 655 6.29 10.53 7.11
CA GLN A 655 6.25 9.97 5.74
C GLN A 655 4.97 10.36 4.97
N TYR A 656 3.87 10.65 5.68
CA TYR A 656 2.62 11.07 5.04
C TYR A 656 2.65 12.50 4.49
N MET A 657 3.71 13.28 4.76
CA MET A 657 3.96 14.54 4.06
C MET A 657 4.43 14.36 2.60
N TRP A 658 4.72 13.12 2.18
CA TRP A 658 5.23 12.75 0.85
C TRP A 658 4.20 11.97 0.03
N ASN A 659 4.40 11.94 -1.29
CA ASN A 659 3.58 11.15 -2.20
C ASN A 659 3.73 9.64 -1.93
N ALA A 660 2.71 8.85 -2.23
CA ALA A 660 2.64 7.44 -1.85
C ALA A 660 3.85 6.60 -2.32
N HIS A 661 4.37 6.87 -3.52
CA HIS A 661 5.52 6.16 -4.10
C HIS A 661 6.89 6.62 -3.55
N GLU A 662 6.96 7.78 -2.87
CA GLU A 662 8.21 8.32 -2.31
C GLU A 662 8.41 7.94 -0.84
N ARG A 663 7.36 7.48 -0.14
CA ARG A 663 7.36 7.37 1.32
C ARG A 663 8.42 6.41 1.86
N GLU A 664 8.55 5.23 1.26
CA GLU A 664 9.40 4.14 1.76
C GLU A 664 10.90 4.47 1.61
N SER A 665 11.31 4.92 0.42
CA SER A 665 12.68 5.38 0.15
C SER A 665 13.06 6.59 1.01
N SER A 666 12.13 7.52 1.19
CA SER A 666 12.33 8.72 2.02
C SER A 666 12.42 8.38 3.52
N LEU A 667 11.56 7.49 4.03
CA LEU A 667 11.54 7.08 5.44
C LEU A 667 12.87 6.43 5.86
N GLY A 668 13.47 5.59 5.01
CA GLY A 668 14.79 5.00 5.26
C GLY A 668 15.88 6.05 5.48
N HIS A 669 15.87 7.11 4.67
CA HIS A 669 16.79 8.25 4.84
C HIS A 669 16.52 9.02 6.14
N PHE A 670 15.26 9.33 6.46
CA PHE A 670 14.91 10.07 7.69
C PHE A 670 15.25 9.30 8.97
N MET A 671 15.04 7.98 8.97
CA MET A 671 15.42 7.11 10.09
C MET A 671 16.94 7.06 10.29
N THR A 672 17.72 7.07 9.20
CA THR A 672 19.19 7.15 9.26
C THR A 672 19.67 8.44 9.93
N LEU A 673 19.13 9.61 9.54
CA LEU A 673 19.47 10.91 10.16
C LEU A 673 19.18 10.93 11.66
N VAL A 674 18.09 10.28 12.09
CA VAL A 674 17.71 10.21 13.51
C VAL A 674 18.63 9.26 14.28
N LYS A 675 19.05 8.13 13.69
CA LYS A 675 20.05 7.22 14.26
C LYS A 675 21.43 7.90 14.39
N SER A 676 21.98 8.53 13.34
CA SER A 676 23.35 9.08 13.39
C SER A 676 23.52 10.14 14.49
N SER A 677 22.54 11.04 14.63
CA SER A 677 22.56 12.15 15.60
C SER A 677 22.60 11.76 17.09
N ALA A 678 22.49 10.47 17.40
CA ALA A 678 22.79 9.89 18.71
C ALA A 678 24.30 9.59 18.83
N ILE A 679 24.84 8.83 17.87
CA ILE A 679 26.23 8.38 17.80
C ILE A 679 27.20 9.57 17.74
N ASP A 680 26.92 10.54 16.87
CA ASP A 680 27.77 11.73 16.66
C ASP A 680 28.01 12.51 17.97
N ARG A 681 27.02 12.48 18.88
CA ARG A 681 27.09 13.19 20.17
C ARG A 681 27.71 12.36 21.29
N GLU A 682 27.70 11.03 21.19
CA GLU A 682 28.46 10.15 22.09
C GLU A 682 29.96 10.20 21.76
N GLU A 683 30.35 10.23 20.48
CA GLU A 683 31.75 10.49 20.09
C GLU A 683 32.21 11.88 20.57
N GLU A 684 31.40 12.94 20.45
CA GLU A 684 31.69 14.25 21.07
C GLU A 684 31.80 14.20 22.62
N GLU A 685 30.92 13.46 23.31
CA GLU A 685 30.90 13.41 24.79
C GLU A 685 32.14 12.68 25.31
N GLN A 686 32.53 11.58 24.64
CA GLN A 686 33.78 10.87 24.90
C GLN A 686 35.00 11.76 24.62
N GLU A 687 34.99 12.55 23.54
CA GLU A 687 36.08 13.51 23.29
C GLU A 687 36.09 14.66 24.33
N ARG A 688 34.93 15.12 24.81
CA ARG A 688 34.85 16.08 25.92
C ARG A 688 35.42 15.51 27.23
N GLU A 689 35.18 14.24 27.54
CA GLU A 689 35.81 13.57 28.70
C GLU A 689 37.30 13.30 28.48
N LEU A 690 37.75 12.92 27.28
CA LEU A 690 39.17 12.84 26.94
C LEU A 690 39.85 14.21 27.07
N ALA A 691 39.19 15.30 26.66
CA ALA A 691 39.70 16.65 26.81
C ALA A 691 39.79 17.08 28.28
N LYS A 692 38.80 16.72 29.12
CA LYS A 692 38.87 16.88 30.58
C LYS A 692 40.03 16.07 31.18
N MET A 693 40.22 14.80 30.80
CA MET A 693 41.34 13.98 31.26
C MET A 693 42.70 14.52 30.80
N ARG A 694 42.85 14.93 29.54
CA ARG A 694 44.07 15.60 29.03
C ARG A 694 44.36 16.89 29.81
N LYS A 695 43.32 17.65 30.20
CA LYS A 695 43.44 18.86 31.03
C LYS A 695 43.77 18.57 32.50
N LEU A 696 43.33 17.42 33.03
CA LEU A 696 43.67 16.96 34.37
C LEU A 696 45.13 16.45 34.42
N MET A 697 45.55 15.63 33.45
CA MET A 697 46.92 15.12 33.36
C MET A 697 47.96 16.20 33.09
N SER A 698 47.59 17.32 32.45
CA SER A 698 48.47 18.48 32.26
C SER A 698 48.57 19.41 33.48
N GLN A 699 47.93 19.08 34.61
CA GLN A 699 48.04 19.84 35.88
C GLN A 699 48.83 19.11 36.98
N THR A 700 49.30 17.88 36.77
CA THR A 700 49.99 17.08 37.81
C THR A 700 51.48 17.44 37.96
N SER A 701 51.79 18.68 38.37
CA SER A 701 53.16 19.14 38.61
C SER A 701 53.73 18.75 39.99
N VAL A 702 53.47 17.52 40.47
CA VAL A 702 54.11 16.95 41.68
C VAL A 702 54.43 15.47 41.48
N LEU A 703 55.58 15.18 40.87
CA LEU A 703 56.20 13.85 40.89
C LEU A 703 57.65 13.97 41.36
N ASN A 704 57.83 14.37 42.64
CA ASN A 704 59.15 14.41 43.28
C ASN A 704 59.07 14.43 44.83
N LYS A 705 58.67 13.31 45.43
CA LYS A 705 59.05 12.93 46.82
C LYS A 705 58.72 11.46 47.09
N VAL A 706 59.41 10.90 48.11
CA VAL A 706 59.26 9.52 48.63
C VAL A 706 59.72 8.40 47.66
N GLN A 707 60.95 8.51 47.15
CA GLN A 707 61.80 7.33 46.99
C GLN A 707 62.46 7.02 48.34
N LYS A 708 61.70 6.53 49.34
CA LYS A 708 62.27 6.05 50.62
C LYS A 708 61.26 5.27 51.49
N ILE A 709 61.81 4.29 52.23
CA ILE A 709 61.24 3.59 53.41
C ILE A 709 60.19 2.48 53.11
N SER A 710 60.72 1.26 53.01
CA SER A 710 60.45 0.09 53.87
C SER A 710 59.01 -0.30 54.29
N ARG A 711 58.66 -1.56 53.97
CA ARG A 711 57.86 -2.50 54.82
C ARG A 711 58.63 -2.81 56.14
N PRO A 712 58.03 -3.42 57.20
CA PRO A 712 56.78 -4.20 57.23
C PRO A 712 55.81 -3.90 58.41
N SER A 713 54.71 -4.68 58.45
CA SER A 713 53.78 -4.90 59.59
C SER A 713 52.97 -3.67 60.08
N GLU A 714 51.81 -3.80 60.73
CA GLU A 714 51.13 -4.97 61.32
C GLU A 714 49.68 -5.14 60.81
N THR A 715 49.17 -6.37 60.80
CA THR A 715 47.73 -6.71 60.72
C THR A 715 47.10 -6.54 62.11
N PRO A 716 45.78 -6.20 62.23
CA PRO A 716 44.78 -7.27 62.15
C PRO A 716 43.34 -6.87 61.70
N GLN A 717 42.47 -7.88 61.69
CA GLN A 717 41.00 -7.85 61.85
C GLN A 717 40.11 -7.44 60.67
N GLU A 718 39.43 -8.46 60.13
CA GLU A 718 38.10 -8.39 59.53
C GLU A 718 37.04 -7.95 60.57
N PRO A 719 35.96 -7.29 60.12
CA PRO A 719 34.66 -7.44 60.74
C PRO A 719 33.82 -8.50 60.01
N THR A 720 33.65 -9.61 60.73
CA THR A 720 32.77 -10.76 60.51
C THR A 720 31.33 -10.45 60.09
N THR A 721 30.69 -11.43 59.46
CA THR A 721 29.23 -11.54 59.34
C THR A 721 28.52 -11.87 60.67
N SER A 722 27.46 -11.12 61.01
CA SER A 722 26.25 -11.60 61.72
C SER A 722 25.14 -10.56 61.49
N SER A 723 23.93 -10.83 60.99
CA SER A 723 22.91 -11.86 61.32
C SER A 723 22.24 -11.65 62.68
N GLU A 724 20.94 -11.38 62.68
CA GLU A 724 20.06 -11.80 63.78
C GLU A 724 18.60 -11.99 63.29
N THR A 725 17.89 -12.91 63.94
CA THR A 725 16.61 -13.50 63.50
C THR A 725 15.46 -13.11 64.44
N PRO A 726 14.19 -13.36 64.07
CA PRO A 726 13.24 -13.94 65.03
C PRO A 726 12.70 -15.34 64.63
N PRO A 727 12.18 -16.16 65.57
CA PRO A 727 12.06 -17.62 65.40
C PRO A 727 10.63 -18.20 65.22
N GLU A 728 10.59 -19.53 65.08
CA GLU A 728 9.45 -20.46 65.32
C GLU A 728 8.75 -20.25 66.70
N PRO A 729 7.51 -20.76 66.96
CA PRO A 729 7.08 -22.14 66.68
C PRO A 729 5.59 -22.39 66.27
N GLN A 730 5.23 -23.67 66.27
CA GLN A 730 3.95 -24.35 65.92
C GLN A 730 2.90 -24.28 67.08
N PRO A 731 1.78 -25.05 67.05
CA PRO A 731 0.62 -25.08 66.14
C PRO A 731 -0.72 -24.86 66.91
N THR A 732 -1.89 -25.24 66.34
CA THR A 732 -3.02 -26.01 66.99
C THR A 732 -4.46 -25.59 66.59
N GLU A 733 -5.29 -26.61 66.33
CA GLU A 733 -6.78 -26.71 66.37
C GLU A 733 -7.77 -26.12 65.31
N LEU A 734 -8.84 -26.90 65.13
CA LEU A 734 -10.13 -26.71 64.43
C LEU A 734 -11.22 -26.29 65.49
N PRO A 735 -12.56 -26.20 65.23
CA PRO A 735 -13.38 -26.44 64.02
C PRO A 735 -14.43 -25.33 63.71
N GLY A 736 -15.35 -25.54 62.75
CA GLY A 736 -16.64 -24.81 62.71
C GLY A 736 -17.44 -24.76 61.39
N THR A 737 -18.64 -25.35 61.38
CA THR A 737 -19.76 -25.21 60.41
C THR A 737 -21.10 -25.40 61.17
N PRO A 738 -22.32 -25.19 60.62
CA PRO A 738 -22.77 -24.45 59.42
C PRO A 738 -23.80 -23.29 59.72
N PRO A 739 -25.09 -23.30 59.29
CA PRO A 739 -25.68 -22.58 58.14
C PRO A 739 -26.72 -21.48 58.51
N PRO A 740 -27.41 -20.86 57.51
CA PRO A 740 -28.67 -20.12 57.69
C PRO A 740 -29.92 -20.81 57.06
N GLU A 741 -31.13 -20.51 57.59
CA GLU A 741 -32.43 -21.07 57.14
C GLU A 741 -33.50 -20.02 56.73
N SER A 742 -34.31 -20.41 55.73
CA SER A 742 -35.75 -20.16 55.45
C SER A 742 -36.51 -18.82 55.72
N SER A 743 -37.42 -18.45 54.78
CA SER A 743 -38.82 -17.99 54.98
C SER A 743 -39.46 -17.59 53.61
N ASN A 744 -40.57 -18.18 53.10
CA ASN A 744 -42.04 -18.06 53.42
C ASN A 744 -42.75 -16.80 52.84
N PRO A 745 -44.10 -16.75 52.55
CA PRO A 745 -45.18 -17.79 52.49
C PRO A 745 -46.29 -17.62 51.37
N THR A 746 -47.46 -18.30 51.54
CA THR A 746 -48.76 -18.46 50.77
C THR A 746 -49.74 -17.23 50.80
N PRO A 747 -51.03 -17.14 50.24
CA PRO A 747 -52.18 -18.12 50.29
C PRO A 747 -53.47 -18.07 49.35
N THR A 748 -54.14 -19.23 49.09
CA THR A 748 -55.64 -19.49 49.22
C THR A 748 -56.73 -19.13 48.12
N ILE A 749 -58.03 -19.48 48.37
CA ILE A 749 -59.16 -19.92 47.47
C ILE A 749 -60.56 -19.38 47.90
N THR A 750 -61.63 -19.29 47.04
CA THR A 750 -63.10 -19.42 47.45
C THR A 750 -64.19 -19.61 46.33
N LYS A 751 -65.49 -19.86 46.68
CA LYS A 751 -66.69 -20.14 45.81
C LYS A 751 -68.09 -19.84 46.47
N THR A 752 -69.21 -19.87 45.70
CA THR A 752 -70.68 -19.78 46.09
C THR A 752 -71.63 -20.29 44.93
N ALA A 753 -72.98 -20.44 44.90
CA ALA A 753 -74.20 -20.56 45.79
C ALA A 753 -75.52 -20.70 44.88
N LYS A 754 -76.84 -20.88 45.20
CA LYS A 754 -77.75 -21.28 46.34
C LYS A 754 -79.27 -21.47 45.90
N LYS A 755 -79.98 -22.59 46.24
CA LYS A 755 -81.49 -22.83 46.25
C LYS A 755 -82.26 -22.75 44.89
N LYS A 756 -83.59 -22.98 44.63
CA LYS A 756 -84.97 -23.21 45.26
C LYS A 756 -85.90 -23.90 44.15
N ILE A 757 -87.16 -24.43 44.21
CA ILE A 757 -88.20 -24.89 45.19
C ILE A 757 -89.18 -25.99 44.56
N ALA A 758 -90.53 -26.05 44.78
CA ALA A 758 -91.41 -27.25 44.53
C ALA A 758 -92.96 -27.07 44.35
N LYS A 759 -93.71 -28.10 43.85
CA LYS A 759 -95.07 -28.61 44.29
C LYS A 759 -95.60 -29.87 43.53
N GLN A 760 -96.67 -30.54 44.02
CA GLN A 760 -97.21 -31.87 43.59
C GLN A 760 -98.73 -31.87 43.21
N PRO A 761 -99.23 -32.93 42.53
CA PRO A 761 -100.33 -33.76 43.07
C PRO A 761 -100.02 -35.29 43.09
N LYS A 762 -100.90 -36.11 43.72
CA LYS A 762 -100.67 -37.54 44.09
C LYS A 762 -101.44 -38.59 43.24
N PRO A 763 -100.88 -39.81 43.09
CA PRO A 763 -101.67 -41.05 42.93
C PRO A 763 -101.18 -42.25 43.79
N CYS A 764 -102.11 -43.16 44.14
CA CYS A 764 -101.94 -44.53 44.68
C CYS A 764 -100.76 -44.82 45.65
N GLN A 765 -101.05 -44.92 46.96
CA GLN A 765 -100.03 -45.03 48.02
C GLN A 765 -99.14 -46.29 47.96
N LYS A 766 -99.67 -47.50 47.72
CA LYS A 766 -98.82 -48.71 47.59
C LYS A 766 -97.90 -48.69 46.36
N CYS A 767 -98.33 -48.04 45.28
CA CYS A 767 -97.46 -47.78 44.12
C CYS A 767 -96.46 -46.65 44.42
N THR A 768 -96.83 -45.68 45.27
CA THR A 768 -95.91 -44.62 45.72
C THR A 768 -94.78 -45.22 46.55
N GLU A 769 -95.06 -46.07 47.52
CA GLU A 769 -94.05 -46.62 48.45
C GLU A 769 -93.03 -47.50 47.72
N ASN A 770 -93.48 -48.48 46.92
CA ASN A 770 -92.58 -49.30 46.10
C ASN A 770 -91.88 -48.50 44.99
N GLY A 771 -92.56 -47.50 44.40
CA GLY A 771 -91.99 -46.62 43.38
C GLY A 771 -90.91 -45.69 43.95
N VAL A 772 -91.11 -45.16 45.15
CA VAL A 772 -90.12 -44.33 45.88
C VAL A 772 -88.95 -45.18 46.36
N ALA A 773 -89.18 -46.41 46.84
CA ALA A 773 -88.10 -47.33 47.17
C ALA A 773 -87.21 -47.64 45.95
N LEU A 774 -87.84 -47.94 44.79
CA LEU A 774 -87.13 -48.20 43.54
C LEU A 774 -86.42 -46.96 43.00
N LEU A 775 -87.05 -45.77 43.08
CA LEU A 775 -86.42 -44.51 42.67
C LEU A 775 -85.24 -44.16 43.57
N ASN A 776 -85.37 -44.25 44.89
CA ASN A 776 -84.27 -44.01 45.83
C ASN A 776 -83.11 -44.97 45.59
N ALA A 777 -83.38 -46.27 45.40
CA ALA A 777 -82.34 -47.24 45.06
C ALA A 777 -81.63 -46.90 43.73
N ARG A 778 -82.37 -46.41 42.72
CA ARG A 778 -81.82 -45.99 41.41
C ARG A 778 -81.06 -44.66 41.49
N GLU A 779 -81.45 -43.78 42.40
CA GLU A 779 -80.77 -42.52 42.71
C GLU A 779 -79.45 -42.77 43.46
N GLU A 780 -79.42 -43.67 44.45
CA GLU A 780 -78.19 -44.10 45.12
C GLU A 780 -77.25 -44.87 44.17
N LEU A 781 -77.77 -45.77 43.33
CA LEU A 781 -76.95 -46.42 42.30
C LEU A 781 -76.32 -45.40 41.34
N ARG A 782 -77.04 -44.33 40.95
CA ARG A 782 -76.46 -43.22 40.18
C ARG A 782 -75.38 -42.46 40.95
N LYS A 783 -75.57 -42.18 42.25
CA LYS A 783 -74.54 -41.53 43.08
C LYS A 783 -73.28 -42.38 43.20
N ILE A 784 -73.44 -43.69 43.38
CA ILE A 784 -72.35 -44.67 43.40
C ILE A 784 -71.64 -44.70 42.04
N GLU A 785 -72.37 -44.75 40.92
CA GLU A 785 -71.81 -44.75 39.57
C GLU A 785 -71.04 -43.46 39.24
N ILE A 786 -71.58 -42.29 39.64
CA ILE A 786 -70.91 -40.98 39.50
C ILE A 786 -69.65 -40.94 40.37
N THR A 787 -69.70 -41.47 41.60
CA THR A 787 -68.55 -41.53 42.51
C THR A 787 -67.47 -42.47 41.97
N ALA A 788 -67.85 -43.64 41.44
CA ALA A 788 -66.94 -44.58 40.78
C ALA A 788 -66.25 -43.95 39.57
N LYS A 789 -67.00 -43.31 38.67
CA LYS A 789 -66.46 -42.59 37.50
C LYS A 789 -65.61 -41.37 37.89
N SER A 790 -65.87 -40.75 39.03
CA SER A 790 -65.02 -39.69 39.60
C SER A 790 -63.71 -40.26 40.15
N ASN A 791 -63.76 -41.38 40.84
CA ASN A 791 -62.58 -42.05 41.39
C ASN A 791 -61.70 -42.67 40.29
N GLU A 792 -62.30 -43.27 39.25
CA GLU A 792 -61.59 -43.75 38.05
C GLU A 792 -60.83 -42.60 37.35
N LYS A 793 -61.49 -41.44 37.17
CA LYS A 793 -60.84 -40.23 36.64
C LYS A 793 -59.78 -39.64 37.55
N ARG A 794 -59.82 -39.92 38.87
CA ARG A 794 -58.77 -39.53 39.81
C ARG A 794 -57.57 -40.48 39.73
N ALA A 795 -57.82 -41.79 39.70
CA ALA A 795 -56.78 -42.82 39.54
C ALA A 795 -55.98 -42.62 38.25
N LYS A 796 -56.66 -42.43 37.11
CA LYS A 796 -56.02 -42.15 35.80
C LYS A 796 -55.27 -40.81 35.74
N ARG A 797 -55.49 -39.91 36.72
CA ARG A 797 -54.72 -38.66 36.88
C ARG A 797 -53.50 -38.84 37.78
N THR A 798 -53.61 -39.65 38.84
CA THR A 798 -52.44 -39.97 39.69
C THR A 798 -51.46 -40.87 38.95
N GLU A 799 -51.95 -41.89 38.25
CA GLU A 799 -51.16 -42.77 37.36
C GLU A 799 -50.40 -41.97 36.29
N LYS A 800 -51.06 -41.01 35.63
CA LYS A 800 -50.36 -40.11 34.71
C LYS A 800 -49.35 -39.22 35.43
N ALA A 801 -49.70 -38.60 36.56
CA ALA A 801 -48.78 -37.72 37.28
C ALA A 801 -47.53 -38.46 37.79
N GLU A 802 -47.66 -39.73 38.17
CA GLU A 802 -46.58 -40.63 38.57
C GLU A 802 -45.66 -40.97 37.38
N GLN A 803 -46.22 -41.24 36.20
CA GLN A 803 -45.45 -41.42 34.97
C GLN A 803 -44.76 -40.12 34.51
N ASP A 804 -45.43 -38.98 34.60
CA ASP A 804 -44.84 -37.67 34.26
C ASP A 804 -43.69 -37.33 35.23
N LEU A 805 -43.84 -37.60 36.54
CA LEU A 805 -42.80 -37.42 37.55
C LEU A 805 -41.56 -38.29 37.26
N LYS A 806 -41.79 -39.58 36.96
CA LYS A 806 -40.72 -40.52 36.61
C LYS A 806 -39.97 -40.14 35.33
N ASN A 807 -40.65 -39.50 34.37
CA ASN A 807 -39.98 -38.94 33.21
C ASN A 807 -39.06 -37.77 33.60
N THR A 808 -39.54 -36.84 34.43
CA THR A 808 -38.70 -35.71 34.91
C THR A 808 -37.52 -36.16 35.78
N GLU A 809 -37.65 -37.28 36.51
CA GLU A 809 -36.55 -37.87 37.29
C GLU A 809 -35.41 -38.35 36.38
N MET A 810 -35.73 -39.05 35.29
CA MET A 810 -34.75 -39.45 34.26
C MET A 810 -34.15 -38.26 33.51
N GLU A 811 -34.90 -37.18 33.29
CA GLU A 811 -34.38 -35.95 32.68
C GLU A 811 -33.41 -35.21 33.61
N MET A 812 -33.65 -35.20 34.93
CA MET A 812 -32.70 -34.64 35.90
C MET A 812 -31.41 -35.46 35.99
N GLU A 813 -31.50 -36.80 36.07
CA GLU A 813 -30.32 -37.69 36.11
C GLU A 813 -29.44 -37.54 34.85
N ALA A 814 -30.06 -37.32 33.68
CA ALA A 814 -29.35 -37.02 32.44
C ALA A 814 -28.64 -35.65 32.47
N LEU A 815 -29.29 -34.62 33.01
CA LEU A 815 -28.72 -33.26 33.11
C LEU A 815 -27.61 -33.16 34.16
N GLU A 816 -27.70 -33.87 35.30
CA GLU A 816 -26.60 -33.92 36.28
C GLU A 816 -25.33 -34.52 35.67
N LYS A 817 -25.49 -35.57 34.85
CA LYS A 817 -24.37 -36.18 34.12
C LYS A 817 -23.76 -35.23 33.09
N GLU A 818 -24.56 -34.49 32.31
CA GLU A 818 -24.08 -33.49 31.37
C GLU A 818 -23.32 -32.35 32.09
N ILE A 819 -23.78 -31.94 33.27
CA ILE A 819 -23.09 -30.93 34.11
C ILE A 819 -21.71 -31.42 34.57
N ASP A 820 -21.56 -32.69 34.97
CA ASP A 820 -20.27 -33.23 35.39
C ASP A 820 -19.31 -33.49 34.22
N ASP A 821 -19.81 -33.94 33.05
CA ASP A 821 -19.01 -34.01 31.81
C ASP A 821 -18.49 -32.61 31.41
N LEU A 822 -19.33 -31.56 31.51
CA LEU A 822 -18.93 -30.16 31.27
C LEU A 822 -17.90 -29.65 32.30
N ARG A 823 -18.02 -30.04 33.58
CA ARG A 823 -17.03 -29.70 34.63
C ARG A 823 -15.67 -30.37 34.39
N ILE A 824 -15.63 -31.57 33.84
CA ILE A 824 -14.40 -32.24 33.41
C ILE A 824 -13.78 -31.50 32.22
N GLY A 825 -14.60 -31.10 31.24
CA GLY A 825 -14.18 -30.29 30.09
C GLY A 825 -13.55 -28.94 30.49
N LEU A 826 -14.18 -28.21 31.44
CA LEU A 826 -13.66 -26.94 31.96
C LEU A 826 -12.27 -27.09 32.58
N LYS A 827 -12.06 -28.08 33.47
CA LYS A 827 -10.75 -28.34 34.10
C LYS A 827 -9.66 -28.70 33.07
N ALA A 828 -10.03 -29.40 32.00
CA ALA A 828 -9.11 -29.69 30.90
C ALA A 828 -8.74 -28.43 30.09
N PHE A 829 -9.69 -27.49 29.92
CA PHE A 829 -9.45 -26.21 29.26
C PHE A 829 -8.55 -25.29 30.09
N ASP A 830 -8.79 -25.15 31.39
CA ASP A 830 -7.96 -24.36 32.31
C ASP A 830 -6.49 -24.83 32.27
N GLY A 831 -6.27 -26.15 32.28
CA GLY A 831 -4.94 -26.75 32.15
C GLY A 831 -4.26 -26.46 30.81
N GLN A 832 -5.02 -26.40 29.71
CA GLN A 832 -4.50 -25.99 28.40
C GLN A 832 -4.18 -24.49 28.34
N GLU A 833 -4.96 -23.63 29.03
CA GLU A 833 -4.70 -22.19 29.07
C GLU A 833 -3.40 -21.88 29.82
N GLU A 834 -3.10 -22.54 30.94
CA GLU A 834 -1.83 -22.38 31.65
C GLU A 834 -0.62 -22.89 30.85
N VAL A 835 -0.76 -24.02 30.15
CA VAL A 835 0.29 -24.49 29.22
C VAL A 835 0.51 -23.48 28.07
N ALA A 836 -0.56 -22.88 27.54
CA ALA A 836 -0.47 -21.85 26.52
C ALA A 836 0.16 -20.54 27.05
N LYS A 837 -0.13 -20.12 28.28
CA LYS A 837 0.52 -18.99 28.97
C LYS A 837 2.01 -19.26 29.17
N ALA A 838 2.38 -20.44 29.66
CA ALA A 838 3.78 -20.83 29.84
C ALA A 838 4.56 -20.86 28.52
N SER A 839 3.98 -21.46 27.47
CA SER A 839 4.54 -21.49 26.11
C SER A 839 4.75 -20.07 25.57
N LYS A 840 3.73 -19.21 25.63
CA LYS A 840 3.79 -17.81 25.18
C LYS A 840 4.79 -16.96 25.98
N SER A 841 4.96 -17.24 27.27
CA SER A 841 5.99 -16.63 28.12
C SER A 841 7.40 -17.01 27.67
N LYS A 842 7.60 -18.28 27.27
CA LYS A 842 8.87 -18.74 26.68
C LYS A 842 9.13 -18.09 25.32
N THR A 843 8.21 -18.18 24.37
CA THR A 843 8.35 -17.58 23.02
C THR A 843 8.62 -16.08 23.08
N ARG A 844 8.07 -15.36 24.07
CA ARG A 844 8.39 -13.95 24.29
C ARG A 844 9.86 -13.74 24.64
N LYS A 845 10.43 -14.53 25.54
CA LYS A 845 11.85 -14.45 25.91
C LYS A 845 12.76 -14.87 24.75
N ASP A 846 12.35 -15.88 24.00
CA ASP A 846 13.07 -16.34 22.81
C ASP A 846 13.11 -15.21 21.74
N LEU A 847 12.01 -14.47 21.56
CA LEU A 847 11.95 -13.27 20.70
C LEU A 847 12.80 -12.11 21.23
N GLU A 848 12.70 -11.77 22.52
CA GLU A 848 13.49 -10.70 23.15
C GLU A 848 15.01 -11.00 23.06
N ASN A 849 15.41 -12.27 23.10
CA ASN A 849 16.80 -12.70 22.89
C ASN A 849 17.25 -12.68 21.42
N LEU A 850 16.36 -13.03 20.47
CA LEU A 850 16.65 -12.93 19.03
C LEU A 850 16.73 -11.47 18.57
N GLU A 851 15.88 -10.58 19.09
CA GLU A 851 15.93 -9.14 18.78
C GLU A 851 17.25 -8.52 19.27
N TRP A 852 17.75 -8.93 20.45
CA TRP A 852 19.08 -8.57 20.96
C TRP A 852 20.24 -9.14 20.11
N GLN A 853 20.14 -10.38 19.63
CA GLN A 853 21.15 -10.97 18.74
C GLN A 853 21.21 -10.24 17.40
N ILE A 854 20.07 -9.89 16.80
CA ILE A 854 20.00 -9.11 15.55
C ILE A 854 20.64 -7.73 15.75
N GLU A 855 20.36 -7.05 16.87
CA GLU A 855 20.98 -5.75 17.19
C GLU A 855 22.51 -5.86 17.33
N LEU A 856 23.01 -6.94 17.93
CA LEU A 856 24.45 -7.22 18.05
C LEU A 856 25.12 -7.53 16.69
N GLU A 857 24.42 -8.23 15.79
CA GLU A 857 24.90 -8.58 14.45
C GLU A 857 24.88 -7.37 13.50
N GLU A 858 23.83 -6.53 13.54
CA GLU A 858 23.80 -5.22 12.84
C GLU A 858 24.99 -4.36 13.26
N ASP A 859 25.30 -4.31 14.56
CA ASP A 859 26.38 -3.48 15.10
C ASP A 859 27.78 -4.00 14.73
N LYS A 860 27.96 -5.32 14.50
CA LYS A 860 29.17 -5.87 13.83
C LYS A 860 29.24 -5.42 12.37
N ILE A 861 28.18 -5.65 11.59
CA ILE A 861 28.12 -5.34 10.15
C ILE A 861 28.42 -3.86 9.91
N VAL A 862 27.93 -2.95 10.77
CA VAL A 862 28.25 -1.52 10.71
C VAL A 862 29.73 -1.23 11.00
N LYS A 863 30.34 -1.89 12.00
CA LYS A 863 31.77 -1.72 12.33
C LYS A 863 32.68 -2.22 11.22
N ASP A 864 32.36 -3.36 10.61
CA ASP A 864 33.15 -3.91 9.51
C ASP A 864 32.94 -3.13 8.20
N ARG A 865 31.74 -2.57 7.97
CA ARG A 865 31.53 -1.59 6.89
C ARG A 865 32.30 -0.27 7.12
N ARG A 866 32.44 0.19 8.37
CA ARG A 866 33.31 1.34 8.75
C ARG A 866 34.79 1.01 8.51
N ARG A 867 35.25 -0.20 8.85
CA ARG A 867 36.61 -0.70 8.52
C ARG A 867 36.85 -0.75 7.01
N ASN A 868 35.98 -1.39 6.24
CA ASN A 868 36.13 -1.54 4.79
C ASN A 868 36.10 -0.19 4.07
N THR A 869 35.30 0.78 4.54
CA THR A 869 35.31 2.15 4.00
C THR A 869 36.64 2.88 4.27
N MET A 870 37.24 2.69 5.46
CA MET A 870 38.58 3.22 5.76
C MET A 870 39.69 2.50 4.98
N LEU A 871 39.56 1.20 4.73
CA LEU A 871 40.50 0.43 3.90
C LEU A 871 40.44 0.86 2.44
N VAL A 872 39.25 1.00 1.85
CA VAL A 872 39.07 1.55 0.48
C VAL A 872 39.61 2.97 0.38
N LYS A 873 39.38 3.82 1.38
CA LYS A 873 39.99 5.16 1.38
C LYS A 873 41.52 5.08 1.40
N LYS A 874 42.12 4.35 2.33
CA LYS A 874 43.59 4.18 2.39
C LYS A 874 44.17 3.59 1.11
N PHE A 875 43.48 2.63 0.49
CA PHE A 875 43.90 2.06 -0.78
C PHE A 875 43.94 3.13 -1.88
N ASN A 876 42.93 3.98 -1.98
CA ASN A 876 42.91 5.10 -2.93
C ASN A 876 43.98 6.14 -2.60
N ASP A 877 44.12 6.53 -1.33
CA ASP A 877 45.15 7.48 -0.86
C ASP A 877 46.57 6.97 -1.26
N THR A 878 46.85 5.67 -1.05
CA THR A 878 48.14 5.03 -1.43
C THR A 878 48.29 4.83 -2.95
N GLN A 879 47.20 4.59 -3.70
CA GLN A 879 47.26 4.59 -5.17
C GLN A 879 47.65 5.97 -5.72
N GLU A 880 47.14 7.05 -5.12
CA GLU A 880 47.46 8.42 -5.51
C GLU A 880 48.93 8.77 -5.16
N GLU A 881 49.43 8.37 -3.98
CA GLU A 881 50.86 8.47 -3.63
C GLU A 881 51.77 7.68 -4.60
N LEU A 882 51.37 6.47 -5.01
CA LEU A 882 52.12 5.66 -5.98
C LEU A 882 52.22 6.32 -7.35
N VAL A 883 51.11 6.85 -7.88
CA VAL A 883 51.08 7.58 -9.16
C VAL A 883 51.96 8.83 -9.10
N ILE A 884 51.97 9.55 -7.98
CA ILE A 884 52.87 10.70 -7.78
C ILE A 884 54.33 10.25 -7.81
N MET A 885 54.72 9.26 -7.01
CA MET A 885 56.10 8.74 -6.97
C MET A 885 56.57 8.16 -8.31
N GLU A 886 55.68 7.55 -9.08
CA GLU A 886 55.99 7.04 -10.42
C GLU A 886 56.23 8.17 -11.42
N SER A 887 55.41 9.24 -11.36
CA SER A 887 55.64 10.44 -12.18
C SER A 887 56.93 11.19 -11.85
N GLU A 888 57.34 11.21 -10.57
CA GLU A 888 58.63 11.78 -10.15
C GLU A 888 59.82 10.91 -10.61
N ARG A 889 59.63 9.58 -10.69
CA ARG A 889 60.63 8.64 -11.25
C ARG A 889 60.87 8.89 -12.73
N ASP A 890 59.80 9.00 -13.52
CA ASP A 890 59.88 9.22 -14.96
C ASP A 890 60.48 10.60 -15.30
N ALA A 891 60.15 11.62 -14.52
CA ALA A 891 60.78 12.95 -14.62
C ALA A 891 62.31 12.90 -14.39
N GLY A 892 62.80 11.98 -13.53
CA GLY A 892 64.23 11.77 -13.29
C GLY A 892 64.96 10.96 -14.38
N ALA A 893 64.24 10.24 -15.25
CA ALA A 893 64.82 9.18 -16.08
C ALA A 893 65.35 9.61 -17.47
N GLN A 894 65.08 10.83 -17.94
CA GLN A 894 65.45 11.30 -19.29
C GLN A 894 66.96 11.64 -19.46
N GLY A 895 67.84 10.84 -18.84
CA GLY A 895 69.12 11.32 -18.33
C GLY A 895 70.40 10.54 -18.63
N ARG A 896 70.42 9.47 -19.48
CA ARG A 896 71.62 8.97 -20.26
C ARG A 896 71.49 7.58 -20.92
N ARG A 897 71.63 7.57 -22.27
CA ARG A 897 72.43 6.59 -23.07
C ARG A 897 71.87 5.14 -23.26
N PRO A 898 72.47 4.25 -24.11
CA PRO A 898 71.78 3.78 -25.33
C PRO A 898 71.64 2.22 -25.42
N PRO A 899 71.11 1.61 -26.51
CA PRO A 899 70.48 0.28 -26.45
C PRO A 899 71.44 -0.92 -26.55
N ARG A 900 70.94 -2.09 -26.13
CA ARG A 900 71.50 -3.42 -26.38
C ARG A 900 70.38 -4.47 -26.58
N THR A 901 70.76 -5.64 -27.06
CA THR A 901 69.86 -6.65 -27.69
C THR A 901 70.26 -8.09 -27.34
N VAL A 902 69.33 -9.04 -27.55
CA VAL A 902 69.50 -10.51 -27.75
C VAL A 902 69.30 -11.46 -26.54
N SER A 903 68.40 -12.45 -26.77
CA SER A 903 68.22 -13.82 -26.24
C SER A 903 67.80 -14.18 -24.79
N SER A 904 66.76 -15.03 -24.77
CA SER A 904 66.56 -16.33 -24.06
C SER A 904 67.76 -16.94 -23.29
N GLU A 905 67.60 -17.78 -22.26
CA GLU A 905 66.67 -18.94 -22.10
C GLU A 905 66.12 -19.11 -20.64
N GLY A 906 65.25 -20.11 -20.39
CA GLY A 906 64.53 -20.36 -19.11
C GLY A 906 65.27 -21.24 -18.08
N PRO A 907 64.59 -21.86 -17.06
CA PRO A 907 63.16 -22.22 -17.01
C PRO A 907 62.36 -21.82 -15.72
N SER A 908 61.05 -22.14 -15.74
CA SER A 908 60.05 -22.38 -14.66
C SER A 908 60.50 -22.40 -13.18
N THR A 909 59.68 -22.02 -12.19
CA THR A 909 58.19 -21.99 -12.07
C THR A 909 57.65 -20.79 -11.23
N TYR A 910 56.31 -20.74 -11.04
CA TYR A 910 55.50 -19.93 -10.12
C TYR A 910 54.95 -18.57 -10.60
N HIS A 911 53.64 -18.58 -10.88
CA HIS A 911 52.65 -17.49 -10.97
C HIS A 911 53.15 -16.04 -11.09
N VAL A 912 53.19 -15.54 -12.32
CA VAL A 912 52.86 -14.14 -12.63
C VAL A 912 51.35 -14.09 -12.92
N PRO A 913 50.58 -13.12 -12.39
CA PRO A 913 49.17 -12.98 -12.73
C PRO A 913 48.99 -12.74 -14.24
N PHE A 914 48.32 -13.65 -14.93
CA PHE A 914 48.06 -13.53 -16.35
C PHE A 914 47.03 -12.43 -16.58
N VAL A 915 47.47 -11.26 -17.06
CA VAL A 915 46.56 -10.25 -17.61
C VAL A 915 46.09 -10.77 -18.97
N PRO A 916 44.78 -10.96 -19.21
CA PRO A 916 44.29 -11.34 -20.53
C PRO A 916 44.60 -10.22 -21.52
N SER A 917 45.61 -10.44 -22.36
CA SER A 917 46.05 -9.49 -23.36
C SER A 917 44.90 -9.09 -24.27
N LEU A 918 44.83 -7.81 -24.65
CA LEU A 918 44.15 -7.42 -25.89
C LEU A 918 44.69 -8.28 -27.05
N PRO A 919 43.89 -8.57 -28.09
CA PRO A 919 44.32 -9.44 -29.18
C PRO A 919 45.48 -8.85 -29.98
N THR A 920 46.70 -9.22 -29.57
CA THR A 920 47.97 -8.79 -30.17
C THR A 920 48.35 -9.74 -31.29
N THR A 921 48.63 -9.17 -32.46
CA THR A 921 49.26 -9.83 -33.58
C THR A 921 50.39 -8.93 -34.08
N ASP A 922 51.50 -9.54 -34.51
CA ASP A 922 52.68 -8.82 -35.00
C ASP A 922 52.43 -8.17 -36.39
N ASP A 923 51.29 -8.44 -37.01
CA ASP A 923 50.82 -7.79 -38.24
C ASP A 923 49.98 -6.52 -37.91
N PRO A 924 50.53 -5.30 -38.13
CA PRO A 924 49.85 -4.06 -37.79
C PRO A 924 48.69 -3.70 -38.73
N GLU A 925 48.49 -4.40 -39.85
CA GLU A 925 47.28 -4.25 -40.67
C GLU A 925 46.15 -5.14 -40.15
N LEU A 926 46.44 -6.39 -39.73
CA LEU A 926 45.46 -7.25 -39.07
C LEU A 926 45.00 -6.68 -37.72
N ALA A 927 45.92 -6.16 -36.90
CA ALA A 927 45.58 -5.50 -35.63
C ALA A 927 44.67 -4.27 -35.81
N ARG A 928 44.64 -3.67 -37.01
CA ARG A 928 43.76 -2.54 -37.38
C ARG A 928 42.47 -2.96 -38.07
N ASN A 929 42.28 -4.25 -38.37
CA ASN A 929 41.11 -4.77 -39.08
C ASN A 929 39.97 -5.09 -38.08
N PRO A 930 38.86 -4.32 -38.07
CA PRO A 930 37.81 -4.51 -37.08
C PRO A 930 37.15 -5.90 -37.13
N LYS A 931 37.18 -6.58 -38.29
CA LYS A 931 36.65 -7.95 -38.43
C LYS A 931 37.55 -8.98 -37.75
N TRP A 932 38.86 -8.80 -37.81
CA TRP A 932 39.81 -9.70 -37.14
C TRP A 932 39.73 -9.50 -35.63
N VAL A 933 39.80 -8.25 -35.16
CA VAL A 933 39.67 -7.91 -33.74
C VAL A 933 38.34 -8.41 -33.16
N LEU A 934 37.21 -8.24 -33.86
CA LEU A 934 35.91 -8.78 -33.46
C LEU A 934 35.93 -10.31 -33.27
N GLU A 935 36.55 -11.04 -34.19
CA GLU A 935 36.61 -12.51 -34.12
C GLU A 935 37.50 -12.97 -32.95
N GLN A 936 38.56 -12.24 -32.63
CA GLN A 936 39.37 -12.51 -31.43
C GLN A 936 38.60 -12.27 -30.13
N TRP A 937 37.79 -11.21 -30.01
CA TRP A 937 36.93 -11.03 -28.83
C TRP A 937 35.87 -12.13 -28.69
N ARG A 938 35.35 -12.66 -29.82
CA ARG A 938 34.46 -13.84 -29.81
C ARG A 938 35.19 -15.12 -29.41
N GLN A 939 36.45 -15.28 -29.83
CA GLN A 939 37.30 -16.38 -29.40
C GLN A 939 37.51 -16.30 -27.88
N MET A 940 37.97 -15.16 -27.34
CA MET A 940 38.12 -14.95 -25.88
C MET A 940 36.84 -15.22 -25.07
N ARG A 941 35.65 -14.91 -25.63
CA ARG A 941 34.36 -15.29 -25.02
C ARG A 941 34.19 -16.81 -24.98
N THR A 942 34.46 -17.47 -26.09
CA THR A 942 34.30 -18.92 -26.25
C THR A 942 35.32 -19.68 -25.39
N ASP A 943 36.56 -19.18 -25.32
CA ASP A 943 37.62 -19.73 -24.49
C ASP A 943 37.22 -19.67 -23.01
N PHE A 944 36.73 -18.52 -22.51
CA PHE A 944 36.24 -18.38 -21.14
C PHE A 944 34.99 -19.25 -20.85
N GLU A 945 34.07 -19.39 -21.80
CA GLU A 945 32.90 -20.26 -21.67
C GLU A 945 33.25 -21.77 -21.68
N ASN A 946 34.51 -22.14 -21.97
CA ASN A 946 35.03 -23.51 -21.96
C ASN A 946 36.36 -23.61 -21.17
N ASP A 947 36.61 -22.71 -20.21
CA ASP A 947 37.85 -22.73 -19.42
C ASP A 947 37.73 -23.74 -18.27
N ASP A 948 38.44 -24.86 -18.43
CA ASP A 948 38.55 -25.92 -17.42
C ASP A 948 39.09 -25.38 -16.08
N GLU A 949 39.99 -24.39 -16.05
CA GLU A 949 40.55 -23.85 -14.80
C GLU A 949 39.50 -23.07 -14.00
N VAL A 950 38.68 -22.24 -14.68
CA VAL A 950 37.57 -21.49 -14.06
C VAL A 950 36.46 -22.45 -13.57
N GLN A 951 36.17 -23.51 -14.32
CA GLN A 951 35.20 -24.52 -13.91
C GLN A 951 35.72 -25.36 -12.72
N ASN A 952 37.01 -25.72 -12.70
CA ASN A 952 37.64 -26.42 -11.58
C ASN A 952 37.70 -25.56 -10.31
N GLU A 953 38.05 -24.27 -10.40
CA GLU A 953 37.99 -23.34 -9.25
C GLU A 953 36.56 -23.23 -8.70
N LYS A 954 35.54 -23.15 -9.58
CA LYS A 954 34.14 -23.16 -9.13
C LYS A 954 33.76 -24.47 -8.43
N GLU A 955 34.08 -25.62 -9.03
CA GLU A 955 33.78 -26.93 -8.45
C GLU A 955 34.54 -27.16 -7.13
N MET A 956 35.73 -26.58 -6.95
CA MET A 956 36.45 -26.60 -5.67
C MET A 956 35.63 -25.94 -4.56
N ILE A 957 35.05 -24.76 -4.80
CA ILE A 957 34.19 -24.08 -3.81
C ILE A 957 32.90 -24.88 -3.55
N GLU A 958 32.22 -25.37 -4.59
CA GLU A 958 30.97 -26.11 -4.44
C GLU A 958 31.16 -27.45 -3.67
N ASN A 959 32.26 -28.17 -3.92
CA ASN A 959 32.62 -29.35 -3.15
C ASN A 959 32.99 -29.01 -1.69
N PHE A 960 33.70 -27.91 -1.46
CA PHE A 960 34.05 -27.47 -0.10
C PHE A 960 32.81 -27.10 0.73
N ILE A 961 31.86 -26.37 0.15
CA ILE A 961 30.55 -26.09 0.77
C ILE A 961 29.80 -27.39 1.11
N ALA A 962 29.93 -28.45 0.30
CA ALA A 962 29.27 -29.73 0.55
C ALA A 962 29.88 -30.56 1.69
N ILE A 963 31.17 -30.36 2.00
CA ILE A 963 31.93 -31.14 3.01
C ILE A 963 32.00 -30.43 4.37
N VAL A 964 32.00 -29.09 4.39
CA VAL A 964 32.16 -28.31 5.63
C VAL A 964 30.89 -28.29 6.49
N GLU A 965 31.02 -28.81 7.72
CA GLU A 965 30.00 -28.72 8.78
C GLU A 965 30.09 -27.45 9.63
N ASP A 966 31.26 -26.79 9.72
CA ASP A 966 31.40 -25.54 10.49
C ASP A 966 30.66 -24.37 9.82
N LEU A 967 29.84 -23.67 10.61
CA LEU A 967 28.97 -22.60 10.10
C LEU A 967 29.75 -21.37 9.63
N GLY A 968 30.91 -21.06 10.23
CA GLY A 968 31.74 -19.93 9.85
C GLY A 968 32.49 -20.19 8.54
N THR A 969 33.19 -21.31 8.45
CA THR A 969 33.91 -21.72 7.23
C THR A 969 32.94 -21.98 6.07
N LYS A 970 31.74 -22.50 6.34
CA LYS A 970 30.69 -22.64 5.30
C LYS A 970 30.21 -21.29 4.79
N GLN A 971 29.97 -20.31 5.68
CA GLN A 971 29.59 -18.95 5.27
C GLN A 971 30.70 -18.24 4.47
N LEU A 972 31.98 -18.47 4.80
CA LEU A 972 33.12 -17.99 4.01
C LEU A 972 33.08 -18.59 2.58
N ALA A 973 32.85 -19.89 2.46
CA ALA A 973 32.81 -20.57 1.16
C ALA A 973 31.56 -20.19 0.32
N GLU A 974 30.39 -20.05 0.93
CA GLU A 974 29.17 -19.56 0.26
C GLU A 974 29.33 -18.10 -0.22
N TYR A 975 30.08 -17.27 0.53
CA TYR A 975 30.46 -15.92 0.12
C TYR A 975 31.48 -15.92 -1.03
N GLU A 976 32.49 -16.80 -0.98
CA GLU A 976 33.47 -16.96 -2.07
C GLU A 976 32.79 -17.36 -3.39
N LEU A 977 31.87 -18.35 -3.37
CA LEU A 977 31.11 -18.76 -4.55
C LEU A 977 30.32 -17.58 -5.14
N CYS A 978 29.72 -16.75 -4.29
CA CYS A 978 28.99 -15.56 -4.70
C CYS A 978 29.91 -14.49 -5.35
N GLN A 979 31.11 -14.30 -4.82
CA GLN A 979 32.13 -13.42 -5.41
C GLN A 979 32.65 -13.96 -6.75
N PHE A 980 32.96 -15.26 -6.82
CA PHE A 980 33.51 -15.93 -8.00
C PHE A 980 32.53 -15.93 -9.19
N GLU A 981 31.25 -16.23 -8.95
CA GLU A 981 30.22 -16.05 -9.97
C GLU A 981 30.03 -14.56 -10.34
N GLY A 982 30.20 -13.65 -9.39
CA GLY A 982 30.10 -12.20 -9.59
C GLY A 982 31.17 -11.67 -10.55
N THR A 983 32.44 -11.99 -10.30
CA THR A 983 33.58 -11.59 -11.14
C THR A 983 33.49 -12.22 -12.53
N SER A 984 33.15 -13.51 -12.62
CA SER A 984 32.93 -14.23 -13.89
C SER A 984 31.86 -13.55 -14.77
N ARG A 985 30.73 -13.14 -14.19
CA ARG A 985 29.67 -12.40 -14.89
C ARG A 985 30.11 -11.00 -15.34
N ILE A 986 30.99 -10.34 -14.59
CA ILE A 986 31.55 -9.02 -14.95
C ILE A 986 32.55 -9.16 -16.10
N TYR A 987 33.40 -10.18 -16.07
CA TYR A 987 34.40 -10.49 -17.10
C TYR A 987 33.75 -10.73 -18.48
N LEU A 988 32.80 -11.68 -18.56
CA LEU A 988 32.02 -11.94 -19.77
C LEU A 988 31.28 -10.69 -20.27
N LYS A 989 30.75 -9.86 -19.37
CA LYS A 989 30.04 -8.63 -19.73
C LYS A 989 30.96 -7.57 -20.35
N HIS A 990 32.24 -7.50 -19.97
CA HIS A 990 33.21 -6.62 -20.61
C HIS A 990 33.54 -7.08 -22.03
N ILE A 991 33.70 -8.39 -22.23
CA ILE A 991 33.88 -9.00 -23.56
C ILE A 991 32.67 -8.72 -24.45
N ASP A 992 31.45 -8.98 -23.98
CA ASP A 992 30.21 -8.74 -24.74
C ASP A 992 30.01 -7.26 -25.10
N LEU A 993 30.37 -6.32 -24.21
CA LEU A 993 30.30 -4.89 -24.51
C LEU A 993 31.28 -4.47 -25.62
N ASN A 994 32.47 -5.07 -25.68
CA ASN A 994 33.45 -4.80 -26.74
C ASN A 994 33.04 -5.45 -28.08
N ILE A 995 32.57 -6.70 -28.07
CA ILE A 995 31.95 -7.35 -29.24
C ILE A 995 30.83 -6.45 -29.80
N LEU A 996 29.87 -6.08 -28.96
CA LEU A 996 28.72 -5.24 -29.32
C LEU A 996 29.13 -3.85 -29.84
N LYS A 997 30.24 -3.29 -29.33
CA LYS A 997 30.78 -2.02 -29.83
C LYS A 997 31.30 -2.18 -31.25
N ILE A 998 32.22 -3.12 -31.48
CA ILE A 998 32.83 -3.34 -32.81
C ILE A 998 31.76 -3.72 -33.84
N GLU A 999 30.78 -4.57 -33.49
CA GLU A 999 29.67 -4.94 -34.38
C GLU A 999 28.78 -3.75 -34.79
N LYS A 1000 28.64 -2.73 -33.94
CA LYS A 1000 27.76 -1.57 -34.19
C LYS A 1000 28.47 -0.38 -34.82
N THR A 1001 29.75 -0.16 -34.51
CA THR A 1001 30.49 1.04 -34.95
C THR A 1001 31.54 0.74 -36.02
N GLY A 1002 32.03 -0.51 -36.12
CA GLY A 1002 33.23 -0.84 -36.87
C GLY A 1002 34.51 -0.20 -36.32
N ASP A 1003 34.46 0.37 -35.11
CA ASP A 1003 35.53 1.16 -34.50
C ASP A 1003 36.15 0.42 -33.31
N ILE A 1004 37.48 0.33 -33.33
CA ILE A 1004 38.34 -0.34 -32.34
C ILE A 1004 39.18 0.66 -31.50
N SER A 1005 39.08 1.96 -31.76
CA SER A 1005 39.96 2.99 -31.17
C SER A 1005 39.73 3.25 -29.67
N ASN A 1006 38.65 2.73 -29.10
CA ASN A 1006 38.18 3.05 -27.76
C ASN A 1006 37.43 1.85 -27.14
N LEU A 1007 38.06 0.67 -27.15
CA LEU A 1007 37.50 -0.51 -26.47
C LEU A 1007 37.68 -0.39 -24.95
N SER A 1008 36.74 -0.93 -24.18
CA SER A 1008 36.86 -0.98 -22.72
C SER A 1008 37.96 -1.95 -22.31
N PRO A 1009 38.76 -1.67 -21.27
CA PRO A 1009 39.66 -2.67 -20.71
C PRO A 1009 38.87 -3.89 -20.21
N LEU A 1010 39.46 -5.08 -20.29
CA LEU A 1010 38.91 -6.26 -19.63
C LEU A 1010 38.85 -6.04 -18.12
N ALA A 1011 37.86 -6.67 -17.47
CA ALA A 1011 37.88 -6.82 -16.02
C ALA A 1011 39.02 -7.79 -15.63
N LYS A 1012 39.39 -7.80 -14.34
CA LYS A 1012 40.29 -8.84 -13.82
C LYS A 1012 39.66 -10.23 -14.09
N TYR A 1013 40.50 -11.22 -14.41
CA TYR A 1013 40.08 -12.61 -14.43
C TYR A 1013 39.49 -13.01 -13.06
N PRO A 1014 38.50 -13.92 -13.02
CA PRO A 1014 38.15 -14.63 -11.79
C PRO A 1014 39.38 -15.32 -11.21
N CYS A 1015 39.41 -15.43 -9.90
CA CYS A 1015 40.37 -16.21 -9.14
C CYS A 1015 39.83 -16.36 -7.72
N LEU A 1016 40.16 -17.46 -7.04
CA LEU A 1016 39.85 -17.64 -5.63
C LEU A 1016 40.53 -16.59 -4.74
N SER A 1017 39.90 -16.23 -3.62
CA SER A 1017 40.52 -15.40 -2.59
C SER A 1017 41.56 -16.19 -1.78
N MET A 1018 42.62 -15.49 -1.37
CA MET A 1018 43.65 -16.05 -0.48
C MET A 1018 43.06 -16.54 0.86
N GLU A 1019 41.97 -15.91 1.31
CA GLU A 1019 41.26 -16.27 2.55
C GLU A 1019 40.52 -17.61 2.39
N PHE A 1020 39.87 -17.83 1.24
CA PHE A 1020 39.29 -19.13 0.89
C PHE A 1020 40.38 -20.20 0.72
N SER A 1021 41.44 -19.94 -0.05
CA SER A 1021 42.52 -20.91 -0.28
C SER A 1021 43.17 -21.37 1.04
N ILE A 1022 43.43 -20.44 1.97
CA ILE A 1022 43.98 -20.77 3.30
C ILE A 1022 43.03 -21.64 4.13
N GLU A 1023 41.72 -21.46 4.04
CA GLU A 1023 40.75 -22.28 4.80
C GLU A 1023 40.48 -23.64 4.13
N HIS A 1024 40.47 -23.67 2.80
CA HIS A 1024 40.44 -24.88 1.99
C HIS A 1024 41.63 -25.79 2.31
N ASP A 1025 42.84 -25.24 2.26
CA ASP A 1025 44.08 -26.02 2.40
C ASP A 1025 44.29 -26.54 3.84
N LYS A 1026 43.72 -25.89 4.86
CA LYS A 1026 43.69 -26.45 6.23
C LYS A 1026 42.85 -27.73 6.32
N LEU A 1027 41.69 -27.74 5.68
CA LEU A 1027 40.70 -28.82 5.81
C LEU A 1027 40.94 -29.96 4.81
N MET A 1028 41.53 -29.65 3.66
CA MET A 1028 41.90 -30.65 2.64
C MET A 1028 43.35 -31.15 2.83
N GLY A 1029 44.19 -30.44 3.60
CA GLY A 1029 45.60 -30.74 3.83
C GLY A 1029 45.93 -31.66 5.02
N GLU A 1030 44.94 -32.15 5.78
CA GLU A 1030 45.15 -33.16 6.84
C GLU A 1030 45.09 -34.63 6.30
N ASN A 1031 45.69 -34.90 5.14
CA ASN A 1031 45.91 -36.25 4.58
C ASN A 1031 47.38 -36.47 4.16
#